data_AF-A0A1H6NZ02-F1
#
_entry.id   AF-A0A1H6NZ02-F1
#
_cell.length_a   1.000
_cell.length_b   1.000
_cell.length_c   1.000
_cell.angle_alpha   90.00
_cell.angle_beta   90.00
_cell.angle_gamma   90.00
#
_symmetry.space_group_name_H-M   'P 1'
#
loop_
_entity.id
_entity.type
_entity.pdbx_description
1 polymer ?
#
loop_
_entity_poly.entity_id
_entity_poly.type
_entity_poly.pdbx_seq_one_letter_code
_entity_poly.pdbx_strand_id
1 'polypeptide(L)'
;MSDDILIANIDIAALAVGQGDVDEHALALPAMADFSRLPPKGDPAPYISQTVLGGSSPFAEGKPLKFGIHLHWSLPRQLTRGGSKTQGLRFPAVPDRWLVTRILQQDSNTVQLKSWVVESDRLSDTGNPETPTILFKNKKRQPQMAWIGQVFDAETWQETLDADGIQRAPRPFTALGYGDPSFAAFYPNCVSVFGFHDDLAGVGSKMNSVRIRYQVSGWYARETEDPLLRATAKTFADWQVPPGSQPRRLICAGMLDGIDWKASARYLDTPPQPLSVTIAGTSREALSALLARGPKADKAEALFNALQFGWLADADTDTGSGREFEQQVHDAGFSTLSGGNAWSVERKDQRLGSDTPELPADQALLLAQLNDRQGTQNEDDRRRRALQAQLFLDWQKYQILLHSPTQKTPDLEDMRRWLLRCSADITQLLSKLDAQRADIKQLEQQLLEKLADVFTLRETTGAPRFYQPTEPVLLLAGKDAVPPDRHAPDRIKGDDGECRLARQICSFSIAGMGSEGPFSRNSDELSLLQLTAQLPVTPVLKALVMEAFILRQNLLPGLDSQFIPSLLPTSTHLTIKFQGVEPGPGYCQTWSTPWLPFLLHYEIELYALGGDKPSTGYPVDFIQKHFRFGFDAFDLESSSSTLGAKRVLQGSTLLAADATQGLAREIERYTKQRGGDNQRLLDLLSNIENLPLLAQNLTGFNDALLMQRAALQLTVDDPLASPAQTQLIKAVRDAVGGRTHFTPVADASYTPLRAELLRVSRLRLVDVFGRFKDYSTPDVRVAKGLQPPPGLRQDGSALLAPRLAQPARLQFRWRSASNPSKESADSINSGPVLGWVIPNHLERSLMLHAANGQPLGKLVLADNKVHWSCAPLGGFAYGTPLETVFVDQPADFLHFAQALYNNTDKSVLEGFLVPVDFALRYCLPDQFAETAEHVVLSGQPLVLARASLALELLGPPARNQAWSALAQSLANPDALDEGGLNKVRFPVRLGALNKPDDTLLGYWINPKNAVDYRDFKALYREAVSGDDRQTDDPLSVTADGRVQDLVLLLDPRGSVHASCGILPAKTIDIPPRHYASTLASLDVTFDCLPVLTGSDSSAPASMVLPRVASGEWHWISTTGKDWNSLAPSDINGARANLDYGHQGIAEGWLSVRRDEPKKPAPEK
;
A
#
# COMPACT_ATOMS: atom_id res chain seq x y z
N MET A 1 4.42 -42.92 -26.46
CA MET A 1 5.22 -41.71 -26.14
C MET A 1 5.74 -41.79 -24.70
N SER A 2 6.74 -40.98 -24.33
CA SER A 2 7.43 -41.01 -23.01
C SER A 2 6.66 -40.29 -21.89
N ASP A 3 6.89 -40.68 -20.62
CA ASP A 3 6.43 -39.98 -19.41
C ASP A 3 7.30 -38.75 -19.04
N ASP A 4 8.37 -38.51 -19.80
CA ASP A 4 9.37 -37.46 -19.52
C ASP A 4 8.93 -36.06 -19.98
N ILE A 5 7.80 -35.94 -20.67
CA ILE A 5 7.32 -34.70 -21.27
C ILE A 5 5.93 -34.34 -20.72
N LEU A 6 5.80 -33.14 -20.20
CA LEU A 6 4.56 -32.51 -19.77
C LEU A 6 4.06 -31.55 -20.85
N ILE A 7 2.77 -31.65 -21.20
CA ILE A 7 2.07 -30.74 -22.09
C ILE A 7 1.25 -29.77 -21.23
N ALA A 8 1.56 -28.48 -21.32
CA ALA A 8 0.80 -27.40 -20.71
C ALA A 8 -0.04 -26.67 -21.75
N ASN A 9 -1.29 -26.37 -21.41
CA ASN A 9 -2.21 -25.73 -22.32
C ASN A 9 -1.88 -24.22 -22.47
N ILE A 10 -2.07 -23.69 -23.68
CA ILE A 10 -2.03 -22.25 -23.97
C ILE A 10 -3.32 -21.83 -24.67
N ASP A 11 -3.84 -20.66 -24.31
CA ASP A 11 -4.92 -20.00 -25.03
C ASP A 11 -4.35 -19.26 -26.25
N ILE A 12 -4.93 -19.54 -27.42
CA ILE A 12 -4.61 -18.89 -28.69
C ILE A 12 -5.80 -18.03 -29.10
N ALA A 13 -5.56 -16.73 -29.26
CA ALA A 13 -6.51 -15.79 -29.85
C ALA A 13 -6.05 -15.39 -31.26
N ALA A 14 -7.01 -15.11 -32.15
CA ALA A 14 -6.71 -14.58 -33.48
C ALA A 14 -7.58 -13.38 -33.83
N LEU A 15 -6.92 -12.35 -34.36
CA LEU A 15 -7.57 -11.22 -35.00
C LEU A 15 -7.52 -11.39 -36.52
N ALA A 16 -8.68 -11.54 -37.15
CA ALA A 16 -8.81 -11.56 -38.61
C ALA A 16 -8.94 -10.13 -39.14
N VAL A 17 -8.19 -9.79 -40.18
CA VAL A 17 -8.20 -8.45 -40.81
C VAL A 17 -8.38 -8.63 -42.31
N GLY A 18 -9.60 -8.41 -42.79
CA GLY A 18 -9.92 -8.50 -44.22
C GLY A 18 -9.58 -7.22 -44.97
N GLN A 19 -9.68 -7.26 -46.30
CA GLN A 19 -9.44 -6.09 -47.16
C GLN A 19 -10.38 -4.95 -46.81
N GLY A 20 -11.64 -5.24 -46.46
CA GLY A 20 -12.59 -4.22 -46.03
C GLY A 20 -12.17 -3.51 -44.73
N ASP A 21 -11.46 -4.18 -43.82
CA ASP A 21 -10.93 -3.55 -42.60
C ASP A 21 -9.71 -2.65 -42.94
N VAL A 22 -8.87 -3.07 -43.89
CA VAL A 22 -7.71 -2.31 -44.36
C VAL A 22 -8.15 -1.04 -45.10
N ASP A 23 -9.13 -1.15 -46.00
CA ASP A 23 -9.66 -0.03 -46.79
C ASP A 23 -10.28 1.06 -45.89
N GLU A 24 -10.90 0.64 -44.79
CA GLU A 24 -11.50 1.51 -43.76
C GLU A 24 -10.49 1.96 -42.69
N HIS A 25 -9.21 1.66 -42.90
CA HIS A 25 -8.11 2.04 -42.02
C HIS A 25 -8.31 1.58 -40.56
N ALA A 26 -8.70 0.31 -40.33
CA ALA A 26 -8.80 -0.24 -38.99
C ALA A 26 -7.46 -0.05 -38.23
N LEU A 27 -7.52 0.66 -37.10
CA LEU A 27 -6.34 1.07 -36.34
C LEU A 27 -6.09 0.21 -35.10
N ALA A 28 -4.82 0.00 -34.78
CA ALA A 28 -4.37 -0.56 -33.51
C ALA A 28 -3.17 0.23 -32.95
N LEU A 29 -3.02 0.25 -31.64
CA LEU A 29 -1.83 0.84 -31.01
C LEU A 29 -0.56 0.06 -31.40
N PRO A 30 0.57 0.77 -31.62
CA PRO A 30 1.85 0.13 -31.86
C PRO A 30 2.42 -0.50 -30.57
N ALA A 31 3.60 -1.13 -30.68
CA ALA A 31 4.38 -1.55 -29.51
C ALA A 31 4.59 -0.37 -28.53
N MET A 32 4.54 -0.67 -27.23
CA MET A 32 4.67 0.33 -26.16
C MET A 32 6.04 1.01 -26.17
N ALA A 33 7.09 0.24 -26.49
CA ALA A 33 8.46 0.72 -26.61
C ALA A 33 9.04 0.45 -28.02
N ASP A 34 9.78 1.45 -28.53
CA ASP A 34 10.50 1.41 -29.81
C ASP A 34 11.94 1.91 -29.61
N PHE A 35 12.85 0.97 -29.36
CA PHE A 35 14.26 1.24 -29.14
C PHE A 35 15.01 1.62 -30.43
N SER A 36 14.39 1.51 -31.61
CA SER A 36 15.01 1.97 -32.86
C SER A 36 15.26 3.46 -32.91
N ARG A 37 14.56 4.21 -32.05
CA ARG A 37 14.70 5.65 -31.87
C ARG A 37 15.94 6.06 -31.07
N LEU A 38 16.68 5.11 -30.49
CA LEU A 38 17.91 5.42 -29.75
C LEU A 38 19.14 5.49 -30.66
N PRO A 39 20.12 6.36 -30.36
CA PRO A 39 21.40 6.40 -31.06
C PRO A 39 22.25 5.13 -30.79
N PRO A 40 23.20 4.76 -31.67
CA PRO A 40 23.60 5.44 -32.91
C PRO A 40 22.82 5.02 -34.16
N LYS A 41 21.86 4.09 -34.05
CA LYS A 41 21.05 3.62 -35.19
C LYS A 41 19.91 4.59 -35.54
N GLY A 42 19.35 5.30 -34.56
CA GLY A 42 18.40 6.39 -34.75
C GLY A 42 19.07 7.76 -34.92
N ASP A 43 18.24 8.79 -35.13
CA ASP A 43 18.69 10.19 -35.13
C ASP A 43 19.31 10.57 -33.78
N PRO A 44 20.21 11.58 -33.73
CA PRO A 44 20.72 12.11 -32.46
C PRO A 44 19.57 12.51 -31.53
N ALA A 45 19.40 11.77 -30.44
CA ALA A 45 18.30 11.94 -29.50
C ALA A 45 18.76 11.66 -28.06
N PRO A 46 18.11 12.25 -27.04
CA PRO A 46 18.39 11.97 -25.64
C PRO A 46 18.30 10.46 -25.33
N TYR A 47 19.29 9.93 -24.61
CA TYR A 47 19.27 8.55 -24.13
C TYR A 47 18.40 8.43 -22.86
N ILE A 48 17.09 8.55 -23.04
CA ILE A 48 16.07 8.49 -21.99
C ILE A 48 14.88 7.62 -22.43
N SER A 49 14.08 7.19 -21.46
CA SER A 49 12.89 6.35 -21.69
C SER A 49 11.83 7.04 -22.56
N GLN A 50 11.63 8.35 -22.41
CA GLN A 50 10.64 9.10 -23.21
C GLN A 50 10.88 8.97 -24.71
N THR A 51 12.13 8.84 -25.15
CA THR A 51 12.50 8.70 -26.57
C THR A 51 11.92 7.42 -27.19
N VAL A 52 11.81 6.33 -26.40
CA VAL A 52 11.37 5.02 -26.90
C VAL A 52 9.90 4.72 -26.59
N LEU A 53 9.31 5.38 -25.58
CA LEU A 53 7.98 5.08 -25.07
C LEU A 53 6.82 5.75 -25.82
N GLY A 54 7.03 6.11 -27.10
CA GLY A 54 6.03 6.82 -27.90
C GLY A 54 4.68 6.09 -27.98
N GLY A 55 4.70 4.76 -28.18
CA GLY A 55 3.50 3.93 -28.27
C GLY A 55 2.71 3.78 -26.96
N SER A 56 3.36 4.05 -25.82
CA SER A 56 2.73 4.05 -24.49
C SER A 56 2.04 5.36 -24.10
N SER A 57 2.09 6.38 -24.98
CA SER A 57 1.46 7.67 -24.71
C SER A 57 -0.07 7.51 -24.64
N PRO A 58 -0.74 8.02 -23.58
CA PRO A 58 -2.19 8.01 -23.52
C PRO A 58 -2.81 8.62 -24.78
N PHE A 59 -3.83 7.96 -25.31
CA PHE A 59 -4.53 8.35 -26.53
C PHE A 59 -3.64 8.50 -27.78
N ALA A 60 -2.49 7.81 -27.84
CA ALA A 60 -1.67 7.74 -29.05
C ALA A 60 -2.48 7.38 -30.30
N GLU A 61 -2.08 7.92 -31.44
CA GLU A 61 -2.64 7.55 -32.73
C GLU A 61 -2.35 6.08 -33.03
N GLY A 62 -3.37 5.37 -33.51
CA GLY A 62 -3.19 3.99 -33.95
C GLY A 62 -2.53 3.91 -35.33
N LYS A 63 -1.95 2.76 -35.63
CA LYS A 63 -1.43 2.41 -36.95
C LYS A 63 -2.41 1.47 -37.67
N PRO A 64 -2.52 1.54 -39.01
CA PRO A 64 -3.32 0.59 -39.78
C PRO A 64 -2.89 -0.86 -39.52
N LEU A 65 -3.87 -1.74 -39.31
CA LEU A 65 -3.64 -3.17 -39.24
C LEU A 65 -3.34 -3.75 -40.63
N LYS A 66 -2.49 -4.76 -40.69
CA LYS A 66 -2.18 -5.46 -41.95
C LYS A 66 -3.24 -6.50 -42.27
N PHE A 67 -3.44 -6.74 -43.56
CA PHE A 67 -4.26 -7.84 -44.05
C PHE A 67 -3.75 -9.20 -43.55
N GLY A 68 -4.66 -10.10 -43.17
CA GLY A 68 -4.34 -11.48 -42.80
C GLY A 68 -4.87 -11.88 -41.42
N ILE A 69 -4.25 -12.91 -40.83
CA ILE A 69 -4.59 -13.41 -39.49
C ILE A 69 -3.45 -13.08 -38.52
N HIS A 70 -3.76 -12.36 -37.45
CA HIS A 70 -2.83 -12.06 -36.37
C HIS A 70 -3.09 -12.99 -35.18
N LEU A 71 -2.17 -13.91 -34.93
CA LEU A 71 -2.22 -14.83 -33.81
C LEU A 71 -1.49 -14.27 -32.60
N HIS A 72 -2.05 -14.48 -31.42
CA HIS A 72 -1.41 -14.19 -30.15
C HIS A 72 -1.74 -15.31 -29.17
N TRP A 73 -0.73 -15.88 -28.51
CA TRP A 73 -0.95 -16.94 -27.53
C TRP A 73 -0.46 -16.55 -26.15
N SER A 74 -1.23 -16.92 -25.13
CA SER A 74 -0.88 -16.63 -23.74
C SER A 74 0.07 -17.70 -23.21
N LEU A 75 1.09 -17.29 -22.45
CA LEU A 75 1.93 -18.24 -21.74
C LEU A 75 1.21 -18.84 -20.51
N PRO A 76 1.50 -20.10 -20.13
CA PRO A 76 0.97 -20.68 -18.90
C PRO A 76 1.26 -19.81 -17.68
N ARG A 77 0.31 -19.73 -16.75
CA ARG A 77 0.37 -18.86 -15.55
C ARG A 77 1.63 -19.08 -14.72
N GLN A 78 2.11 -20.31 -14.64
CA GLN A 78 3.31 -20.70 -13.92
C GLN A 78 4.57 -20.03 -14.51
N LEU A 79 4.56 -19.67 -15.80
CA LEU A 79 5.65 -18.99 -16.48
C LEU A 79 5.58 -17.46 -16.43
N THR A 80 4.41 -16.90 -16.12
CA THR A 80 4.17 -15.45 -16.04
C THR A 80 4.14 -14.93 -14.59
N ARG A 81 4.56 -15.76 -13.63
CA ARG A 81 4.63 -15.41 -12.20
C ARG A 81 6.07 -15.21 -11.74
N GLY A 82 6.35 -14.04 -11.20
CA GLY A 82 7.63 -13.76 -10.55
C GLY A 82 7.70 -14.34 -9.14
N GLY A 83 8.75 -15.10 -8.84
CA GLY A 83 9.08 -15.49 -7.47
C GLY A 83 9.83 -14.37 -6.76
N SER A 84 9.42 -14.04 -5.53
CA SER A 84 10.17 -13.12 -4.67
C SER A 84 11.40 -13.83 -4.10
N LYS A 85 12.60 -13.27 -4.35
CA LYS A 85 13.83 -13.59 -3.63
C LYS A 85 14.39 -12.32 -3.01
N THR A 86 15.32 -12.46 -2.06
CA THR A 86 16.01 -11.35 -1.35
C THR A 86 16.66 -10.29 -2.25
N GLN A 87 16.76 -10.52 -3.57
CA GLN A 87 17.32 -9.58 -4.56
C GLN A 87 16.34 -9.17 -5.69
N GLY A 88 15.03 -9.33 -5.50
CA GLY A 88 13.99 -8.86 -6.45
C GLY A 88 13.13 -9.98 -7.05
N LEU A 89 12.18 -9.59 -7.88
CA LEU A 89 11.32 -10.52 -8.64
C LEU A 89 12.13 -11.24 -9.71
N ARG A 90 12.10 -12.57 -9.73
CA ARG A 90 12.63 -13.37 -10.84
C ARG A 90 11.51 -14.15 -11.51
N PHE A 91 11.39 -14.01 -12.82
CA PHE A 91 10.50 -14.80 -13.65
C PHE A 91 11.21 -16.06 -14.14
N PRO A 92 10.51 -17.18 -14.29
CA PRO A 92 11.05 -18.38 -14.92
C PRO A 92 11.32 -18.14 -16.42
N ALA A 93 12.17 -18.98 -17.00
CA ALA A 93 12.39 -18.96 -18.44
C ALA A 93 11.13 -19.42 -19.19
N VAL A 94 10.88 -18.85 -20.36
CA VAL A 94 9.74 -19.17 -21.23
C VAL A 94 10.22 -19.89 -22.50
N PRO A 95 9.38 -20.70 -23.18
CA PRO A 95 9.75 -21.33 -24.44
C PRO A 95 10.21 -20.29 -25.48
N ASP A 96 11.33 -20.59 -26.14
CA ASP A 96 11.99 -19.73 -27.13
C ASP A 96 11.87 -20.24 -28.57
N ARG A 97 11.17 -21.35 -28.76
CA ARG A 97 10.82 -21.92 -30.07
C ARG A 97 9.35 -22.23 -30.13
N TRP A 98 8.70 -21.87 -31.24
CA TRP A 98 7.29 -22.16 -31.46
C TRP A 98 7.06 -22.69 -32.88
N LEU A 99 6.40 -23.84 -32.98
CA LEU A 99 5.86 -24.36 -34.23
C LEU A 99 4.43 -23.84 -34.37
N VAL A 100 4.17 -23.09 -35.43
CA VAL A 100 2.84 -22.63 -35.81
C VAL A 100 2.43 -23.38 -37.05
N THR A 101 1.32 -24.11 -37.00
CA THR A 101 0.78 -24.85 -38.15
C THR A 101 -0.60 -24.34 -38.51
N ARG A 102 -0.73 -23.79 -39.72
CA ARG A 102 -2.02 -23.49 -40.35
C ARG A 102 -2.61 -24.75 -40.95
N ILE A 103 -3.85 -25.05 -40.60
CA ILE A 103 -4.69 -26.09 -41.22
C ILE A 103 -5.79 -25.39 -41.99
N LEU A 104 -5.69 -25.40 -43.32
CA LEU A 104 -6.65 -24.77 -44.21
C LEU A 104 -7.56 -25.81 -44.82
N GLN A 105 -8.88 -25.64 -44.63
CA GLN A 105 -9.91 -26.49 -45.19
C GLN A 105 -10.70 -25.72 -46.26
N GLN A 106 -10.61 -26.16 -47.51
CA GLN A 106 -11.33 -25.53 -48.64
C GLN A 106 -12.74 -26.11 -48.80
N ASP A 107 -12.86 -27.42 -48.65
CA ASP A 107 -14.12 -28.19 -48.67
C ASP A 107 -14.01 -29.40 -47.71
N SER A 108 -14.96 -30.34 -47.73
CA SER A 108 -14.94 -31.49 -46.82
C SER A 108 -13.73 -32.43 -47.03
N ASN A 109 -13.09 -32.38 -48.21
CA ASN A 109 -12.11 -33.37 -48.63
C ASN A 109 -10.70 -32.78 -48.90
N THR A 110 -10.54 -31.46 -48.93
CA THR A 110 -9.26 -30.80 -49.25
C THR A 110 -8.73 -30.06 -48.04
N VAL A 111 -7.65 -30.59 -47.47
CA VAL A 111 -6.89 -29.96 -46.38
C VAL A 111 -5.47 -29.62 -46.84
N GLN A 112 -5.02 -28.40 -46.55
CA GLN A 112 -3.65 -27.95 -46.80
C GLN A 112 -3.00 -27.51 -45.49
N LEU A 113 -1.74 -27.91 -45.32
CA LEU A 113 -0.94 -27.58 -44.15
C LEU A 113 0.21 -26.65 -44.54
N LYS A 114 0.46 -25.63 -43.73
CA LYS A 114 1.66 -24.80 -43.80
C LYS A 114 2.17 -24.57 -42.39
N SER A 115 3.48 -24.75 -42.18
CA SER A 115 4.08 -24.66 -40.85
C SER A 115 5.28 -23.72 -40.82
N TRP A 116 5.44 -23.02 -39.70
CA TRP A 116 6.54 -22.10 -39.44
C TRP A 116 7.17 -22.34 -38.08
N VAL A 117 8.45 -22.04 -37.96
CA VAL A 117 9.16 -21.99 -36.69
C VAL A 117 9.43 -20.53 -36.33
N VAL A 118 8.97 -20.11 -35.15
CA VAL A 118 9.29 -18.82 -34.55
C VAL A 118 10.44 -19.01 -33.57
N GLU A 119 11.56 -18.33 -33.82
CA GLU A 119 12.67 -18.19 -32.87
C GLU A 119 12.49 -16.92 -32.05
N SER A 120 11.81 -17.02 -30.91
CA SER A 120 11.42 -15.89 -30.06
C SER A 120 12.62 -15.12 -29.47
N ASP A 121 13.77 -15.79 -29.28
CA ASP A 121 14.98 -15.21 -28.69
C ASP A 121 16.00 -14.70 -29.71
N ARG A 122 15.75 -14.84 -31.02
CA ARG A 122 16.71 -14.43 -32.05
C ARG A 122 16.79 -12.92 -32.16
N LEU A 123 18.01 -12.38 -32.18
CA LEU A 123 18.27 -10.96 -32.38
C LEU A 123 18.78 -10.71 -33.80
N SER A 124 18.30 -9.62 -34.41
CA SER A 124 18.75 -9.16 -35.72
C SER A 124 19.17 -7.69 -35.67
N ASP A 125 20.16 -7.35 -36.50
CA ASP A 125 20.56 -5.97 -36.76
C ASP A 125 19.72 -5.29 -37.85
N THR A 126 18.81 -6.02 -38.47
CA THR A 126 17.83 -5.52 -39.44
C THR A 126 16.46 -6.11 -39.14
N GLY A 127 15.41 -5.30 -39.27
CA GLY A 127 14.04 -5.77 -39.06
C GLY A 127 13.05 -4.87 -39.78
N ASN A 128 11.82 -5.34 -39.89
CA ASN A 128 10.74 -4.53 -40.42
C ASN A 128 10.16 -3.63 -39.29
N PRO A 129 9.36 -2.59 -39.62
CA PRO A 129 8.82 -1.67 -38.63
C PRO A 129 7.83 -2.29 -37.61
N GLU A 130 7.40 -3.54 -37.82
CA GLU A 130 6.47 -4.23 -36.91
C GLU A 130 7.18 -5.18 -35.96
N THR A 131 8.37 -5.64 -36.32
CA THR A 131 9.19 -6.48 -35.44
C THR A 131 9.51 -5.67 -34.17
N PRO A 132 9.22 -6.20 -32.97
CA PRO A 132 9.54 -5.53 -31.73
C PRO A 132 11.05 -5.31 -31.60
N THR A 133 11.43 -4.27 -30.87
CA THR A 133 12.82 -3.95 -30.60
C THR A 133 13.13 -4.17 -29.13
N ILE A 134 14.39 -4.46 -28.82
CA ILE A 134 14.90 -4.62 -27.47
C ILE A 134 16.23 -3.89 -27.32
N LEU A 135 16.49 -3.39 -26.12
CA LEU A 135 17.79 -2.92 -25.70
C LEU A 135 18.47 -3.98 -24.84
N PHE A 136 19.67 -4.40 -25.23
CA PHE A 136 20.47 -5.37 -24.50
C PHE A 136 21.91 -4.88 -24.33
N LYS A 137 22.68 -5.54 -23.45
CA LYS A 137 24.12 -5.26 -23.31
C LYS A 137 24.91 -6.25 -24.14
N ASN A 138 25.74 -5.74 -25.05
CA ASN A 138 26.63 -6.59 -25.85
C ASN A 138 27.78 -7.17 -25.01
N LYS A 139 28.68 -7.96 -25.63
CA LYS A 139 29.85 -8.57 -24.95
C LYS A 139 30.76 -7.54 -24.25
N LYS A 140 30.78 -6.28 -24.71
CA LYS A 140 31.55 -5.17 -24.12
C LYS A 140 30.76 -4.40 -23.05
N ARG A 141 29.59 -4.91 -22.65
CA ARG A 141 28.64 -4.29 -21.70
C ARG A 141 28.08 -2.94 -22.15
N GLN A 142 28.14 -2.64 -23.44
CA GLN A 142 27.57 -1.43 -24.01
C GLN A 142 26.10 -1.69 -24.40
N PRO A 143 25.20 -0.73 -24.18
CA PRO A 143 23.82 -0.82 -24.64
C PRO A 143 23.77 -0.88 -26.18
N GLN A 144 23.01 -1.83 -26.72
CA GLN A 144 22.80 -2.02 -28.14
C GLN A 144 21.33 -2.37 -28.40
N MET A 145 20.77 -1.78 -29.43
CA MET A 145 19.43 -2.10 -29.93
C MET A 145 19.50 -3.24 -30.95
N ALA A 146 18.56 -4.18 -30.85
CA ALA A 146 18.26 -5.17 -31.88
C ALA A 146 16.75 -5.37 -32.05
N TRP A 147 16.36 -5.90 -33.21
CA TRP A 147 15.02 -6.48 -33.42
C TRP A 147 14.98 -7.88 -32.83
N ILE A 148 13.87 -8.26 -32.20
CA ILE A 148 13.71 -9.55 -31.53
C ILE A 148 12.63 -10.40 -32.17
N GLY A 149 12.89 -11.70 -32.29
CA GLY A 149 11.96 -12.67 -32.83
C GLY A 149 12.04 -12.78 -34.36
N GLN A 150 12.17 -13.99 -34.87
CA GLN A 150 12.22 -14.24 -36.32
C GLN A 150 11.41 -15.50 -36.68
N VAL A 151 10.78 -15.46 -37.85
CA VAL A 151 9.94 -16.53 -38.38
C VAL A 151 10.64 -17.20 -39.56
N PHE A 152 10.58 -18.52 -39.62
CA PHE A 152 11.13 -19.35 -40.70
C PHE A 152 10.09 -20.36 -41.19
N ASP A 153 10.12 -20.72 -42.48
CA ASP A 153 9.34 -21.87 -42.96
C ASP A 153 9.89 -23.16 -42.32
N ALA A 154 9.01 -23.98 -41.74
CA ALA A 154 9.41 -25.14 -40.97
C ALA A 154 10.13 -26.22 -41.82
N GLU A 155 9.88 -26.25 -43.12
CA GLU A 155 10.49 -27.20 -44.07
C GLU A 155 11.98 -26.91 -44.31
N THR A 156 12.41 -25.66 -44.20
CA THR A 156 13.79 -25.23 -44.46
C THR A 156 14.55 -24.85 -43.20
N TRP A 157 13.86 -24.81 -42.06
CA TRP A 157 14.43 -24.40 -40.78
C TRP A 157 15.39 -25.44 -40.20
N GLN A 158 16.50 -24.95 -39.61
CA GLN A 158 17.46 -25.73 -38.85
C GLN A 158 17.81 -24.99 -37.56
N GLU A 159 18.02 -25.74 -36.48
CA GLU A 159 18.42 -25.15 -35.21
C GLU A 159 19.88 -24.65 -35.27
N THR A 160 20.09 -23.41 -34.83
CA THR A 160 21.39 -22.73 -34.91
C THR A 160 21.73 -22.03 -33.59
N LEU A 161 21.67 -22.76 -32.47
CA LEU A 161 21.88 -22.20 -31.13
C LEU A 161 23.25 -21.54 -30.94
N ASP A 162 24.29 -22.12 -31.54
CA ASP A 162 25.69 -21.75 -31.32
C ASP A 162 26.43 -21.44 -32.64
N ALA A 163 25.70 -21.12 -33.71
CA ALA A 163 26.31 -20.75 -34.99
C ALA A 163 26.95 -19.35 -34.91
N ASP A 164 28.17 -19.22 -35.45
CA ASP A 164 28.90 -17.95 -35.48
C ASP A 164 28.09 -16.85 -36.17
N GLY A 165 27.98 -15.70 -35.51
CA GLY A 165 27.28 -14.51 -36.04
C GLY A 165 25.81 -14.38 -35.65
N ILE A 166 25.17 -15.41 -35.07
CA ILE A 166 23.79 -15.31 -34.59
C ILE A 166 23.77 -14.76 -33.16
N GLN A 167 23.08 -13.64 -32.98
CA GLN A 167 22.87 -13.04 -31.65
C GLN A 167 21.52 -13.48 -31.08
N ARG A 168 21.47 -13.68 -29.76
CA ARG A 168 20.26 -14.10 -29.04
C ARG A 168 20.01 -13.23 -27.82
N ALA A 169 18.76 -13.16 -27.40
CA ALA A 169 18.30 -12.36 -26.28
C ALA A 169 19.03 -12.78 -24.97
N PRO A 170 19.20 -11.84 -24.01
CA PRO A 170 19.77 -12.16 -22.71
C PRO A 170 19.02 -13.31 -22.03
N ARG A 171 19.78 -14.21 -21.39
CA ARG A 171 19.24 -15.40 -20.71
C ARG A 171 19.21 -15.22 -19.18
N PRO A 172 18.19 -15.75 -18.47
CA PRO A 172 17.03 -16.45 -19.02
C PRO A 172 16.11 -15.50 -19.80
N PHE A 173 15.55 -15.98 -20.92
CA PHE A 173 14.51 -15.27 -21.64
C PHE A 173 13.17 -15.49 -20.92
N THR A 174 12.48 -14.41 -20.55
CA THR A 174 11.30 -14.47 -19.66
C THR A 174 10.11 -13.72 -20.23
N ALA A 175 8.94 -13.86 -19.61
CA ALA A 175 7.70 -13.18 -20.01
C ALA A 175 7.79 -11.63 -20.00
N LEU A 176 8.80 -11.05 -19.35
CA LEU A 176 9.03 -9.60 -19.31
C LEU A 176 9.73 -9.04 -20.54
N GLY A 177 10.33 -9.88 -21.40
CA GLY A 177 11.08 -9.43 -22.58
C GLY A 177 12.15 -8.37 -22.22
N TYR A 178 11.91 -7.13 -22.65
CA TYR A 178 12.77 -5.96 -22.37
C TYR A 178 12.54 -5.30 -20.99
N GLY A 179 11.79 -5.93 -20.10
CA GLY A 179 11.52 -5.44 -18.74
C GLY A 179 10.13 -4.83 -18.54
N ASP A 180 9.21 -5.03 -19.48
CA ASP A 180 7.84 -4.52 -19.42
C ASP A 180 6.86 -5.64 -19.02
N PRO A 181 6.05 -5.47 -17.95
CA PRO A 181 5.06 -6.48 -17.53
C PRO A 181 4.00 -6.84 -18.59
N SER A 182 3.74 -5.94 -19.55
CA SER A 182 2.81 -6.16 -20.66
C SER A 182 3.43 -6.89 -21.85
N PHE A 183 4.74 -7.15 -21.85
CA PHE A 183 5.46 -7.67 -23.01
C PHE A 183 4.83 -8.92 -23.63
N ALA A 184 4.58 -9.97 -22.82
CA ALA A 184 3.96 -11.19 -23.33
C ALA A 184 2.44 -11.12 -23.51
N ALA A 185 1.78 -10.15 -22.85
CA ALA A 185 0.32 -10.03 -22.84
C ALA A 185 -0.23 -9.11 -23.94
N PHE A 186 0.60 -8.25 -24.51
CA PHE A 186 0.19 -7.27 -25.53
C PHE A 186 0.81 -7.60 -26.88
N TYR A 187 0.00 -8.04 -27.85
CA TYR A 187 0.45 -8.54 -29.15
C TYR A 187 1.44 -7.60 -29.87
N PRO A 188 1.22 -6.26 -29.93
CA PRO A 188 2.18 -5.35 -30.55
C PRO A 188 3.58 -5.38 -29.91
N ASN A 189 3.71 -5.73 -28.64
CA ASN A 189 5.02 -5.86 -27.97
C ASN A 189 5.77 -7.13 -28.37
N CYS A 190 5.08 -8.16 -28.87
CA CYS A 190 5.63 -9.51 -29.02
C CYS A 190 5.20 -10.22 -30.31
N VAL A 191 4.85 -9.48 -31.38
CA VAL A 191 4.29 -10.01 -32.63
C VAL A 191 5.13 -11.11 -33.31
N SER A 192 6.45 -11.13 -33.13
CA SER A 192 7.37 -12.16 -33.65
C SER A 192 7.96 -13.04 -32.55
N VAL A 193 7.38 -13.01 -31.35
CA VAL A 193 7.90 -13.66 -30.14
C VAL A 193 6.86 -14.60 -29.53
N PHE A 194 5.69 -14.07 -29.14
CA PHE A 194 4.52 -14.82 -28.66
C PHE A 194 3.27 -14.53 -29.52
N GLY A 195 3.52 -14.03 -30.72
CA GLY A 195 2.53 -13.81 -31.75
C GLY A 195 3.06 -14.24 -33.10
N PHE A 196 2.18 -14.21 -34.09
CA PHE A 196 2.50 -14.54 -35.47
C PHE A 196 1.52 -13.85 -36.41
N HIS A 197 2.03 -13.22 -37.48
CA HIS A 197 1.21 -12.68 -38.56
C HIS A 197 1.23 -13.62 -39.76
N ASP A 198 0.09 -14.23 -40.06
CA ASP A 198 -0.13 -14.98 -41.29
C ASP A 198 -0.70 -14.02 -42.36
N ASP A 199 0.13 -13.68 -43.33
CA ASP A 199 -0.26 -12.86 -44.49
C ASP A 199 -1.17 -13.61 -45.49
N LEU A 200 -1.43 -14.90 -45.23
CA LEU A 200 -2.20 -15.80 -46.06
C LEU A 200 -1.59 -15.98 -47.47
N ALA A 201 -0.28 -15.80 -47.61
CA ALA A 201 0.43 -16.07 -48.85
C ALA A 201 0.17 -17.51 -49.33
N GLY A 202 -0.24 -17.64 -50.59
CA GLY A 202 -0.61 -18.91 -51.23
C GLY A 202 -2.09 -19.30 -51.08
N VAL A 203 -2.87 -18.60 -50.26
CA VAL A 203 -4.33 -18.77 -50.18
C VAL A 203 -4.97 -17.88 -51.25
N GLY A 204 -5.29 -18.47 -52.41
CA GLY A 204 -5.70 -17.71 -53.60
C GLY A 204 -6.92 -16.81 -53.37
N SER A 205 -6.87 -15.57 -53.89
CA SER A 205 -7.94 -14.56 -53.83
C SER A 205 -9.27 -14.97 -54.48
N LYS A 206 -9.33 -16.15 -55.12
CA LYS A 206 -10.50 -16.71 -55.80
C LYS A 206 -11.33 -17.68 -54.93
N MET A 207 -10.90 -18.01 -53.71
CA MET A 207 -11.69 -18.85 -52.81
C MET A 207 -12.73 -18.00 -52.08
N ASN A 208 -14.02 -18.24 -52.34
CA ASN A 208 -15.12 -17.42 -51.81
C ASN A 208 -15.27 -17.50 -50.27
N SER A 209 -14.81 -18.58 -49.64
CA SER A 209 -14.74 -18.77 -48.18
C SER A 209 -13.87 -19.99 -47.89
N VAL A 210 -12.98 -19.93 -46.89
CA VAL A 210 -12.21 -21.10 -46.40
C VAL A 210 -12.28 -21.16 -44.88
N ARG A 211 -12.16 -22.36 -44.30
CA ARG A 211 -12.08 -22.50 -42.84
C ARG A 211 -10.64 -22.73 -42.43
N ILE A 212 -10.14 -21.86 -41.56
CA ILE A 212 -8.76 -21.87 -41.10
C ILE A 212 -8.73 -22.28 -39.63
N ARG A 213 -7.73 -23.10 -39.28
CA ARG A 213 -7.40 -23.49 -37.91
C ARG A 213 -5.90 -23.33 -37.70
N TYR A 214 -5.50 -23.13 -36.46
CA TYR A 214 -4.11 -23.04 -36.07
C TYR A 214 -3.81 -23.99 -34.92
N GLN A 215 -2.66 -24.67 -35.01
CA GLN A 215 -2.06 -25.42 -33.91
C GLN A 215 -0.73 -24.73 -33.57
N VAL A 216 -0.50 -24.45 -32.29
CA VAL A 216 0.74 -23.83 -31.82
C VAL A 216 1.37 -24.69 -30.74
N SER A 217 2.66 -24.99 -30.90
CA SER A 217 3.44 -25.78 -29.94
C SER A 217 4.78 -25.11 -29.64
N GLY A 218 5.07 -24.84 -28.37
CA GLY A 218 6.30 -24.20 -27.90
C GLY A 218 7.19 -25.12 -27.08
N TRP A 219 8.51 -25.04 -27.29
CA TRP A 219 9.52 -25.78 -26.52
C TRP A 219 10.75 -24.91 -26.23
N TYR A 220 11.62 -25.42 -25.35
CA TYR A 220 12.91 -24.82 -25.03
C TYR A 220 14.00 -25.36 -25.96
N ALA A 221 14.68 -24.49 -26.69
CA ALA A 221 15.81 -24.88 -27.53
C ALA A 221 16.96 -25.46 -26.70
N ARG A 222 17.21 -24.87 -25.52
CA ARG A 222 18.15 -25.43 -24.53
C ARG A 222 17.41 -26.09 -23.38
N GLU A 223 17.56 -27.40 -23.27
CA GLU A 223 16.94 -28.18 -22.19
C GLU A 223 17.28 -27.61 -20.81
N THR A 224 18.51 -27.11 -20.60
CA THR A 224 18.98 -26.53 -19.33
C THR A 224 18.18 -25.33 -18.82
N GLU A 225 17.37 -24.69 -19.67
CA GLU A 225 16.51 -23.57 -19.31
C GLU A 225 15.07 -23.99 -18.97
N ASP A 226 14.70 -25.22 -19.26
CA ASP A 226 13.39 -25.75 -18.94
C ASP A 226 13.18 -25.75 -17.40
N PRO A 227 12.11 -25.10 -16.90
CA PRO A 227 11.85 -25.03 -15.47
C PRO A 227 11.59 -26.41 -14.84
N LEU A 228 11.19 -27.42 -15.62
CA LEU A 228 10.93 -28.77 -15.11
C LEU A 228 12.22 -29.54 -14.78
N LEU A 229 13.37 -29.19 -15.36
CA LEU A 229 14.65 -29.82 -14.99
C LEU A 229 15.04 -29.65 -13.52
N ARG A 230 14.58 -28.56 -12.89
CA ARG A 230 14.84 -28.23 -11.49
C ARG A 230 13.55 -28.16 -10.67
N ALA A 231 12.48 -28.80 -11.16
CA ALA A 231 11.21 -28.83 -10.48
C ALA A 231 11.31 -29.56 -9.13
N THR A 232 10.61 -29.01 -8.15
CA THR A 232 10.42 -29.63 -6.83
C THR A 232 9.04 -30.30 -6.78
N ALA A 233 8.77 -31.08 -5.73
CA ALA A 233 7.41 -31.62 -5.52
C ALA A 233 6.33 -30.52 -5.50
N LYS A 234 6.65 -29.34 -4.95
CA LYS A 234 5.78 -28.18 -5.00
C LYS A 234 5.57 -27.69 -6.43
N THR A 235 6.64 -27.60 -7.22
CA THR A 235 6.54 -27.23 -8.64
C THR A 235 5.63 -28.20 -9.38
N PHE A 236 5.80 -29.51 -9.20
CA PHE A 236 4.92 -30.50 -9.83
C PHE A 236 3.45 -30.37 -9.40
N ALA A 237 3.19 -30.03 -8.13
CA ALA A 237 1.84 -29.72 -7.66
C ALA A 237 1.27 -28.44 -8.31
N ASP A 238 2.09 -27.39 -8.43
CA ASP A 238 1.70 -26.12 -9.07
C ASP A 238 1.38 -26.31 -10.57
N TRP A 239 2.03 -27.27 -11.22
CA TRP A 239 1.77 -27.71 -12.61
C TRP A 239 0.78 -28.87 -12.72
N GLN A 240 0.19 -29.32 -11.61
CA GLN A 240 -0.78 -30.43 -11.54
C GLN A 240 -0.31 -31.72 -12.24
N VAL A 241 0.97 -32.03 -12.13
CA VAL A 241 1.55 -33.23 -12.74
C VAL A 241 0.97 -34.50 -12.07
N PRO A 242 0.61 -35.55 -12.84
CA PRO A 242 0.12 -36.81 -12.29
C PRO A 242 1.05 -37.40 -11.21
N PRO A 243 0.51 -37.89 -10.07
CA PRO A 243 1.31 -38.48 -9.01
C PRO A 243 2.21 -39.61 -9.50
N GLY A 244 3.49 -39.59 -9.11
CA GLY A 244 4.48 -40.61 -9.51
C GLY A 244 5.22 -40.31 -10.82
N SER A 245 4.83 -39.28 -11.56
CA SER A 245 5.54 -38.82 -12.75
C SER A 245 6.53 -37.68 -12.43
N GLN A 246 7.67 -37.68 -13.11
CA GLN A 246 8.72 -36.65 -12.97
C GLN A 246 9.16 -36.17 -14.36
N PRO A 247 8.27 -35.49 -15.11
CA PRO A 247 8.62 -34.98 -16.43
C PRO A 247 9.76 -33.96 -16.31
N ARG A 248 10.70 -34.01 -17.25
CA ARG A 248 11.86 -33.12 -17.31
C ARG A 248 11.77 -32.08 -18.41
N ARG A 249 10.79 -32.21 -19.30
CA ARG A 249 10.56 -31.30 -20.42
C ARG A 249 9.13 -30.79 -20.43
N LEU A 250 8.98 -29.49 -20.69
CA LEU A 250 7.72 -28.79 -20.85
C LEU A 250 7.51 -28.45 -22.32
N ILE A 251 6.34 -28.83 -22.85
CA ILE A 251 5.83 -28.34 -24.13
C ILE A 251 4.55 -27.56 -23.86
N CYS A 252 4.49 -26.34 -24.37
CA CYS A 252 3.28 -25.52 -24.33
C CYS A 252 2.49 -25.76 -25.62
N ALA A 253 1.21 -26.09 -25.58
CA ALA A 253 0.45 -26.38 -26.79
C ALA A 253 -1.01 -25.93 -26.71
N GLY A 254 -1.56 -25.54 -27.85
CA GLY A 254 -2.95 -25.13 -27.98
C GLY A 254 -3.42 -25.17 -29.43
N MET A 255 -4.72 -25.03 -29.62
CA MET A 255 -5.39 -25.03 -30.91
C MET A 255 -6.45 -23.93 -30.96
N LEU A 256 -6.53 -23.24 -32.10
CA LEU A 256 -7.63 -22.37 -32.45
C LEU A 256 -8.38 -22.95 -33.65
N ASP A 257 -9.68 -23.17 -33.50
CA ASP A 257 -10.57 -23.72 -34.52
C ASP A 257 -11.52 -22.67 -35.08
N GLY A 258 -11.97 -22.88 -36.33
CA GLY A 258 -13.20 -22.26 -36.81
C GLY A 258 -13.12 -20.82 -37.32
N ILE A 259 -11.96 -20.38 -37.84
CA ILE A 259 -11.88 -19.08 -38.52
C ILE A 259 -12.51 -19.23 -39.92
N ASP A 260 -13.74 -18.75 -40.07
CA ASP A 260 -14.42 -18.73 -41.37
C ASP A 260 -13.94 -17.50 -42.18
N TRP A 261 -12.83 -17.69 -42.91
CA TRP A 261 -12.13 -16.63 -43.61
C TRP A 261 -12.73 -16.28 -44.98
N LYS A 262 -12.88 -14.98 -45.19
CA LYS A 262 -13.30 -14.27 -46.40
C LYS A 262 -12.43 -13.03 -46.56
N ALA A 263 -11.73 -12.93 -47.69
CA ALA A 263 -10.75 -11.86 -47.93
C ALA A 263 -11.37 -10.46 -47.98
N SER A 264 -12.59 -10.31 -48.49
CA SER A 264 -13.27 -9.01 -48.62
C SER A 264 -14.10 -8.59 -47.39
N ALA A 265 -14.15 -9.41 -46.34
CA ALA A 265 -14.98 -9.13 -45.18
C ALA A 265 -14.41 -7.99 -44.31
N ARG A 266 -15.29 -7.41 -43.49
CA ARG A 266 -14.97 -6.52 -42.38
C ARG A 266 -15.20 -7.27 -41.07
N TYR A 267 -14.14 -7.67 -40.39
CA TYR A 267 -14.24 -8.40 -39.13
C TYR A 267 -14.25 -7.46 -37.92
N LEU A 268 -13.78 -6.22 -38.08
CA LEU A 268 -13.46 -5.32 -36.97
C LEU A 268 -14.52 -4.23 -36.72
N ASP A 269 -15.63 -4.24 -37.45
CA ASP A 269 -16.69 -3.23 -37.37
C ASP A 269 -17.56 -3.40 -36.12
N THR A 270 -17.04 -3.01 -34.96
CA THR A 270 -17.74 -3.09 -33.67
C THR A 270 -17.72 -1.75 -32.94
N PRO A 271 -18.80 -0.95 -33.03
CA PRO A 271 -18.85 0.35 -32.36
C PRO A 271 -18.84 0.22 -30.83
N PRO A 272 -18.35 1.25 -30.11
CA PRO A 272 -18.40 1.28 -28.64
C PRO A 272 -19.83 1.08 -28.10
N GLN A 273 -19.96 0.22 -27.10
CA GLN A 273 -21.21 -0.03 -26.39
C GLN A 273 -21.33 0.90 -25.17
N PRO A 274 -22.53 1.20 -24.65
CA PRO A 274 -22.68 2.03 -23.47
C PRO A 274 -21.84 1.54 -22.28
N LEU A 275 -21.10 2.46 -21.67
CA LEU A 275 -20.20 2.21 -20.54
C LEU A 275 -20.62 3.08 -19.35
N SER A 276 -20.94 2.44 -18.22
CA SER A 276 -21.18 3.14 -16.96
C SER A 276 -19.89 3.15 -16.16
N VAL A 277 -19.50 4.32 -15.65
CA VAL A 277 -18.25 4.54 -14.93
C VAL A 277 -18.58 4.96 -13.52
N THR A 278 -17.91 4.40 -12.52
CA THR A 278 -18.04 4.82 -11.12
C THR A 278 -16.67 5.22 -10.59
N ILE A 279 -16.57 6.39 -9.97
CA ILE A 279 -15.35 6.87 -9.30
C ILE A 279 -15.50 6.82 -7.77
N ALA A 280 -14.48 6.30 -7.09
CA ALA A 280 -14.44 6.21 -5.63
C ALA A 280 -13.01 6.25 -5.08
N GLY A 281 -12.86 6.30 -3.74
CA GLY A 281 -11.56 6.22 -3.07
C GLY A 281 -10.96 4.82 -3.02
N THR A 282 -11.82 3.79 -3.10
CA THR A 282 -11.45 2.37 -3.11
C THR A 282 -12.33 1.56 -4.06
N SER A 283 -11.87 0.38 -4.51
CA SER A 283 -12.67 -0.52 -5.36
C SER A 283 -13.95 -1.01 -4.68
N ARG A 284 -13.93 -1.15 -3.34
CA ARG A 284 -15.11 -1.54 -2.54
C ARG A 284 -16.19 -0.48 -2.60
N GLU A 285 -15.82 0.78 -2.35
CA GLU A 285 -16.75 1.91 -2.47
C GLU A 285 -17.27 2.08 -3.90
N ALA A 286 -16.41 1.91 -4.92
CA ALA A 286 -16.83 1.99 -6.31
C ALA A 286 -17.90 0.93 -6.66
N LEU A 287 -17.73 -0.29 -6.17
CA LEU A 287 -18.71 -1.36 -6.35
C LEU A 287 -20.00 -1.08 -5.58
N SER A 288 -19.91 -0.62 -4.33
CA SER A 288 -21.08 -0.23 -3.52
C SER A 288 -21.91 0.85 -4.21
N ALA A 289 -21.25 1.89 -4.72
CA ALA A 289 -21.91 3.01 -5.41
C ALA A 289 -22.53 2.57 -6.75
N LEU A 290 -21.92 1.62 -7.46
CA LEU A 290 -22.52 1.05 -8.67
C LEU A 290 -23.80 0.25 -8.36
N LEU A 291 -23.78 -0.54 -7.27
CA LEU A 291 -24.88 -1.42 -6.87
C LEU A 291 -26.04 -0.64 -6.19
N ALA A 292 -25.73 0.46 -5.52
CA ALA A 292 -26.71 1.32 -4.86
C ALA A 292 -27.59 2.05 -5.87
N ARG A 293 -28.78 1.50 -6.18
CA ARG A 293 -29.77 2.09 -7.10
C ARG A 293 -31.05 2.52 -6.39
N GLY A 294 -31.68 3.57 -6.92
CA GLY A 294 -33.02 4.02 -6.50
C GLY A 294 -33.03 5.04 -5.35
N PRO A 295 -34.22 5.38 -4.80
CA PRO A 295 -34.41 6.50 -3.87
C PRO A 295 -33.75 6.31 -2.49
N LYS A 296 -33.21 5.12 -2.19
CA LYS A 296 -32.47 4.82 -0.95
C LYS A 296 -30.99 4.49 -1.21
N ALA A 297 -30.44 4.93 -2.34
CA ALA A 297 -29.07 4.62 -2.76
C ALA A 297 -28.05 4.89 -1.65
N ASP A 298 -28.08 6.05 -0.98
CA ASP A 298 -27.12 6.39 0.07
C ASP A 298 -27.11 5.40 1.25
N LYS A 299 -28.28 4.88 1.63
CA LYS A 299 -28.40 3.88 2.70
C LYS A 299 -27.94 2.51 2.21
N ALA A 300 -28.23 2.17 0.96
CA ALA A 300 -27.77 0.92 0.35
C ALA A 300 -26.25 0.89 0.21
N GLU A 301 -25.63 1.99 -0.26
CA GLU A 301 -24.18 2.13 -0.38
C GLU A 301 -23.48 1.94 0.98
N ALA A 302 -24.00 2.58 2.04
CA ALA A 302 -23.47 2.42 3.39
C ALA A 302 -23.54 0.96 3.88
N LEU A 303 -24.64 0.25 3.61
CA LEU A 303 -24.80 -1.17 3.97
C LEU A 303 -23.86 -2.07 3.15
N PHE A 304 -23.68 -1.80 1.85
CA PHE A 304 -22.72 -2.53 1.02
C PHE A 304 -21.29 -2.29 1.45
N ASN A 305 -20.93 -1.07 1.86
CA ASN A 305 -19.62 -0.82 2.46
C ASN A 305 -19.48 -1.60 3.77
N ALA A 306 -20.45 -1.54 4.69
CA ALA A 306 -20.40 -2.31 5.93
C ALA A 306 -20.23 -3.83 5.70
N LEU A 307 -20.86 -4.39 4.67
CA LEU A 307 -20.63 -5.78 4.26
C LEU A 307 -19.22 -5.99 3.72
N GLN A 308 -18.77 -5.18 2.75
CA GLN A 308 -17.49 -5.36 2.05
C GLN A 308 -16.25 -5.09 2.93
N PHE A 309 -16.40 -4.28 3.98
CA PHE A 309 -15.38 -4.06 5.00
C PHE A 309 -15.42 -5.11 6.12
N GLY A 310 -16.43 -5.99 6.09
CA GLY A 310 -16.56 -7.08 7.02
C GLY A 310 -17.30 -6.77 8.32
N TRP A 311 -17.72 -5.53 8.49
CA TRP A 311 -18.35 -5.02 9.71
C TRP A 311 -19.61 -5.79 10.11
N LEU A 312 -20.46 -6.17 9.14
CA LEU A 312 -21.72 -6.89 9.42
C LEU A 312 -21.51 -8.32 9.95
N ALA A 313 -20.36 -8.93 9.63
CA ALA A 313 -20.03 -10.28 10.06
C ALA A 313 -19.60 -10.27 11.54
N ASP A 314 -18.85 -9.25 11.94
CA ASP A 314 -18.21 -9.12 13.26
C ASP A 314 -19.08 -8.37 14.30
N ALA A 315 -20.21 -7.77 13.88
CA ALA A 315 -21.09 -6.92 14.70
C ALA A 315 -21.79 -7.60 15.91
N ASP A 316 -21.70 -8.93 16.08
CA ASP A 316 -22.23 -9.62 17.27
C ASP A 316 -21.15 -9.81 18.36
N THR A 317 -19.86 -9.70 18.01
CA THR A 317 -18.73 -9.90 18.94
C THR A 317 -18.11 -8.61 19.44
N ASP A 318 -18.28 -7.51 18.71
CA ASP A 318 -17.85 -6.18 19.12
C ASP A 318 -19.08 -5.29 19.33
N THR A 319 -19.16 -4.63 20.49
CA THR A 319 -20.05 -3.49 20.75
C THR A 319 -19.68 -2.24 19.94
N GLY A 320 -18.87 -2.40 18.87
CA GLY A 320 -18.31 -1.33 18.07
C GLY A 320 -19.38 -0.40 17.53
N SER A 321 -19.24 0.89 17.82
CA SER A 321 -20.15 1.91 17.31
C SER A 321 -19.97 2.07 15.78
N GLY A 322 -20.96 2.62 15.08
CA GLY A 322 -20.83 2.92 13.63
C GLY A 322 -19.64 3.82 13.26
N ARG A 323 -18.93 4.39 14.24
CA ARG A 323 -17.74 5.23 14.09
C ARG A 323 -16.45 4.46 13.86
N GLU A 324 -16.30 3.28 14.44
CA GLU A 324 -15.15 2.41 14.17
C GLU A 324 -15.16 1.96 12.70
N PHE A 325 -16.34 1.72 12.14
CA PHE A 325 -16.52 1.51 10.71
C PHE A 325 -16.11 2.73 9.87
N GLU A 326 -16.52 3.96 10.26
CA GLU A 326 -16.08 5.18 9.56
C GLU A 326 -14.56 5.36 9.61
N GLN A 327 -13.92 5.04 10.74
CA GLN A 327 -12.46 5.04 10.86
C GLN A 327 -11.83 3.99 9.93
N GLN A 328 -12.39 2.78 9.87
CA GLN A 328 -11.91 1.72 8.99
C GLN A 328 -11.99 2.11 7.51
N VAL A 329 -13.06 2.81 7.10
CA VAL A 329 -13.22 3.36 5.75
C VAL A 329 -12.18 4.46 5.48
N HIS A 330 -11.95 5.37 6.42
CA HIS A 330 -10.91 6.40 6.32
C HIS A 330 -9.51 5.78 6.16
N ASP A 331 -9.17 4.82 7.02
CA ASP A 331 -7.87 4.15 7.03
C ASP A 331 -7.64 3.33 5.75
N ALA A 332 -8.70 2.78 5.15
CA ALA A 332 -8.63 2.08 3.85
C ALA A 332 -8.30 3.00 2.67
N GLY A 333 -8.45 4.33 2.84
CA GLY A 333 -7.97 5.35 1.90
C GLY A 333 -6.45 5.53 1.89
N PHE A 334 -5.69 4.68 2.60
CA PHE A 334 -4.24 4.75 2.69
C PHE A 334 -3.57 3.38 2.53
N SER A 335 -2.41 3.37 1.88
CA SER A 335 -1.46 2.27 1.92
C SER A 335 -0.31 2.57 2.88
N THR A 336 0.33 1.53 3.40
CA THR A 336 1.41 1.66 4.39
C THR A 336 2.77 1.40 3.77
N LEU A 337 3.75 2.24 4.08
CA LEU A 337 5.16 2.08 3.73
C LEU A 337 6.00 1.91 5.00
N SER A 338 7.06 1.10 4.93
CA SER A 338 7.95 0.87 6.08
C SER A 338 8.63 2.15 6.55
N GLY A 339 8.68 2.34 7.88
CA GLY A 339 9.44 3.42 8.52
C GLY A 339 10.95 3.18 8.62
N GLY A 340 11.42 1.98 8.24
CA GLY A 340 12.77 1.49 8.49
C GLY A 340 12.80 0.40 9.57
N ASN A 341 14.00 0.13 10.09
CA ASN A 341 14.21 -0.89 11.10
C ASN A 341 14.12 -0.27 12.51
N ALA A 342 13.75 -1.08 13.49
CA ALA A 342 13.79 -0.75 14.91
C ALA A 342 14.22 -1.99 15.71
N TRP A 343 14.85 -1.76 16.85
CA TRP A 343 15.33 -2.82 17.72
C TRP A 343 14.37 -3.01 18.89
N SER A 344 14.02 -4.25 19.18
CA SER A 344 13.18 -4.64 20.31
C SER A 344 13.83 -5.77 21.09
N VAL A 345 13.65 -5.76 22.40
CA VAL A 345 14.05 -6.87 23.28
C VAL A 345 12.80 -7.66 23.62
N GLU A 346 12.81 -8.95 23.29
CA GLU A 346 11.71 -9.88 23.56
C GLU A 346 12.18 -10.99 24.50
N ARG A 347 11.32 -11.45 25.41
CA ARG A 347 11.60 -12.65 26.21
C ARG A 347 11.58 -13.92 25.36
N LYS A 348 12.44 -14.88 25.71
CA LYS A 348 12.44 -16.22 25.07
C LYS A 348 11.20 -17.03 25.42
N ASP A 349 10.60 -16.78 26.59
CA ASP A 349 9.43 -17.45 27.14
C ASP A 349 8.18 -16.56 27.04
N GLN A 350 7.32 -16.82 26.04
CA GLN A 350 6.09 -16.06 25.76
C GLN A 350 4.97 -16.19 26.82
N ARG A 351 5.25 -16.57 28.08
CA ARG A 351 4.22 -16.68 29.12
C ARG A 351 3.93 -15.30 29.73
N LEU A 352 2.81 -14.70 29.32
CA LEU A 352 2.19 -13.56 29.99
C LEU A 352 1.80 -13.95 31.42
N GLY A 353 2.49 -13.41 32.43
CA GLY A 353 2.20 -13.58 33.85
C GLY A 353 2.75 -12.39 34.65
N SER A 354 2.15 -12.10 35.81
CA SER A 354 2.34 -10.89 36.61
C SER A 354 3.73 -10.69 37.25
N ASP A 355 4.60 -11.71 37.25
CA ASP A 355 6.00 -11.64 37.73
C ASP A 355 7.00 -11.66 36.57
N THR A 356 6.89 -10.68 35.67
CA THR A 356 7.83 -10.56 34.53
C THR A 356 9.06 -9.78 34.98
N PRO A 357 10.30 -10.35 34.96
CA PRO A 357 11.51 -9.58 35.23
C PRO A 357 11.70 -8.49 34.18
N GLU A 358 11.87 -7.25 34.63
CA GLU A 358 12.05 -6.07 33.78
C GLU A 358 13.41 -6.06 33.09
N LEU A 359 13.50 -5.34 31.96
CA LEU A 359 14.78 -5.04 31.33
C LEU A 359 15.56 -4.09 32.26
N PRO A 360 16.77 -4.46 32.75
CA PRO A 360 17.55 -3.59 33.62
C PRO A 360 17.78 -2.20 33.01
N ALA A 361 17.80 -1.17 33.86
CA ALA A 361 17.83 0.23 33.41
C ALA A 361 19.02 0.57 32.49
N ASP A 362 20.19 -0.04 32.70
CA ASP A 362 21.36 0.15 31.84
C ASP A 362 21.17 -0.50 30.45
N GLN A 363 20.51 -1.66 30.39
CA GLN A 363 20.15 -2.34 29.14
C GLN A 363 19.05 -1.58 28.39
N ALA A 364 18.04 -1.07 29.10
CA ALA A 364 16.98 -0.24 28.51
C ALA A 364 17.53 1.07 27.94
N LEU A 365 18.49 1.70 28.63
CA LEU A 365 19.18 2.89 28.12
C LEU A 365 20.00 2.59 26.86
N LEU A 366 20.69 1.45 26.83
CA LEU A 366 21.44 1.02 25.64
C LEU A 366 20.52 0.72 24.46
N LEU A 367 19.37 0.05 24.70
CA LEU A 367 18.34 -0.16 23.68
C LEU A 367 17.79 1.17 23.13
N ALA A 368 17.54 2.15 24.00
CA ALA A 368 17.11 3.48 23.59
C ALA A 368 18.18 4.17 22.73
N GLN A 369 19.46 4.13 23.12
CA GLN A 369 20.57 4.68 22.33
C GLN A 369 20.71 3.99 20.96
N LEU A 370 20.57 2.66 20.92
CA LEU A 370 20.57 1.86 19.69
C LEU A 370 19.42 2.30 18.76
N ASN A 371 18.22 2.49 19.30
CA ASN A 371 17.06 2.96 18.54
C ASN A 371 17.17 4.42 18.09
N ASP A 372 17.75 5.31 18.89
CA ASP A 372 18.05 6.70 18.49
C ASP A 372 19.00 6.73 17.29
N ARG A 373 20.06 5.91 17.33
CA ARG A 373 21.02 5.77 16.22
C ARG A 373 20.38 5.12 15.00
N GLN A 374 19.59 4.07 15.18
CA GLN A 374 18.83 3.43 14.11
C GLN A 374 17.84 4.41 13.47
N GLY A 375 17.16 5.25 14.25
CA GLY A 375 16.26 6.30 13.79
C GLY A 375 16.97 7.33 12.90
N THR A 376 18.13 7.81 13.35
CA THR A 376 18.98 8.75 12.58
C THR A 376 19.41 8.13 11.24
N GLN A 377 19.85 6.87 11.26
CA GLN A 377 20.25 6.13 10.06
C GLN A 377 19.07 5.93 9.10
N ASN A 378 17.88 5.62 9.62
CA ASN A 378 16.67 5.49 8.83
C ASN A 378 16.31 6.82 8.12
N GLU A 379 16.43 7.96 8.82
CA GLU A 379 16.18 9.30 8.26
C GLU A 379 17.19 9.65 7.15
N ASP A 380 18.49 9.48 7.41
CA ASP A 380 19.54 9.73 6.42
C ASP A 380 19.40 8.80 5.20
N ASP A 381 18.96 7.54 5.38
CA ASP A 381 18.72 6.62 4.26
C ASP A 381 17.50 7.04 3.43
N ARG A 382 16.42 7.53 4.06
CA ARG A 382 15.28 8.12 3.33
C ARG A 382 15.73 9.34 2.52
N ARG A 383 16.51 10.23 3.13
CA ARG A 383 17.08 11.40 2.45
C ARG A 383 17.95 10.99 1.26
N ARG A 384 18.83 10.00 1.43
CA ARG A 384 19.65 9.45 0.35
C ARG A 384 18.79 8.95 -0.81
N ARG A 385 17.78 8.13 -0.54
CA ARG A 385 16.89 7.57 -1.58
C ARG A 385 16.20 8.66 -2.39
N ALA A 386 15.71 9.71 -1.73
CA ALA A 386 15.09 10.85 -2.39
C ALA A 386 16.07 11.64 -3.26
N LEU A 387 17.28 11.91 -2.76
CA LEU A 387 18.32 12.61 -3.53
C LEU A 387 18.80 11.80 -4.74
N GLN A 388 18.94 10.48 -4.61
CA GLN A 388 19.27 9.59 -5.73
C GLN A 388 18.20 9.61 -6.82
N ALA A 389 16.92 9.58 -6.42
CA ALA A 389 15.80 9.67 -7.37
C ALA A 389 15.77 11.04 -8.06
N GLN A 390 15.95 12.14 -7.33
CA GLN A 390 16.00 13.49 -7.91
C GLN A 390 17.21 13.65 -8.87
N LEU A 391 18.38 13.12 -8.51
CA LEU A 391 19.55 13.15 -9.40
C LEU A 391 19.28 12.43 -10.73
N PHE A 392 18.49 11.36 -10.71
CA PHE A 392 18.08 10.66 -11.94
C PHE A 392 17.10 11.47 -12.79
N LEU A 393 16.17 12.21 -12.18
CA LEU A 393 15.30 13.15 -12.90
C LEU A 393 16.12 14.29 -13.52
N ASP A 394 17.08 14.83 -12.78
CA ASP A 394 17.99 15.87 -13.24
C ASP A 394 18.88 15.35 -14.39
N TRP A 395 19.37 14.10 -14.31
CA TRP A 395 20.10 13.45 -15.40
C TRP A 395 19.29 13.38 -16.69
N GLN A 396 18.01 13.02 -16.61
CA GLN A 396 17.12 12.99 -17.78
C GLN A 396 16.95 14.39 -18.38
N LYS A 397 16.80 15.44 -17.55
CA LYS A 397 16.75 16.83 -18.02
C LYS A 397 18.05 17.27 -18.67
N TYR A 398 19.20 16.86 -18.14
CA TYR A 398 20.50 17.09 -18.77
C TYR A 398 20.59 16.44 -20.16
N GLN A 399 20.13 15.19 -20.30
CA GLN A 399 20.05 14.51 -21.59
C GLN A 399 19.14 15.25 -22.58
N ILE A 400 17.99 15.75 -22.12
CA ILE A 400 17.11 16.60 -22.95
C ILE A 400 17.84 17.87 -23.38
N LEU A 401 18.48 18.60 -22.46
CA LEU A 401 19.22 19.84 -22.77
C LEU A 401 20.37 19.61 -23.76
N LEU A 402 21.10 18.50 -23.60
CA LEU A 402 22.25 18.16 -24.43
C LEU A 402 21.86 17.95 -25.90
N HIS A 403 20.74 17.29 -26.14
CA HIS A 403 20.30 16.87 -27.48
C HIS A 403 19.11 17.69 -28.04
N SER A 404 18.52 18.60 -27.26
CA SER A 404 17.38 19.41 -27.72
C SER A 404 17.83 20.61 -28.56
N PRO A 405 17.23 20.84 -29.75
CA PRO A 405 17.47 22.05 -30.52
C PRO A 405 16.75 23.27 -29.92
N THR A 406 15.64 23.08 -29.20
CA THR A 406 14.76 24.17 -28.73
C THR A 406 14.94 24.49 -27.25
N GLN A 407 15.16 23.49 -26.41
CA GLN A 407 15.34 23.67 -24.97
C GLN A 407 16.81 24.00 -24.68
N LYS A 408 17.11 25.27 -24.42
CA LYS A 408 18.47 25.76 -24.11
C LYS A 408 18.63 26.38 -22.72
N THR A 409 17.54 26.43 -21.95
CA THR A 409 17.54 26.95 -20.58
C THR A 409 17.10 25.86 -19.61
N PRO A 410 17.78 25.69 -18.46
CA PRO A 410 18.99 26.39 -18.02
C PRO A 410 20.25 26.04 -18.83
N ASP A 411 21.36 26.75 -18.57
CA ASP A 411 22.64 26.51 -19.24
C ASP A 411 23.19 25.08 -18.99
N LEU A 412 23.80 24.49 -20.03
CA LEU A 412 24.27 23.11 -20.01
C LEU A 412 25.46 22.89 -19.04
N GLU A 413 26.34 23.88 -18.93
CA GLU A 413 27.51 23.82 -18.05
C GLU A 413 27.12 24.02 -16.58
N ASP A 414 26.15 24.89 -16.31
CA ASP A 414 25.52 25.01 -14.99
C ASP A 414 24.89 23.68 -14.56
N MET A 415 24.16 23.03 -15.46
CA MET A 415 23.58 21.71 -15.22
C MET A 415 24.66 20.64 -14.97
N ARG A 416 25.77 20.67 -15.71
CA ARG A 416 26.92 19.78 -15.49
C ARG A 416 27.50 19.94 -14.09
N ARG A 417 27.72 21.19 -13.64
CA ARG A 417 28.25 21.49 -12.30
C ARG A 417 27.27 21.06 -11.20
N TRP A 418 25.98 21.24 -11.42
CA TRP A 418 24.92 20.81 -10.51
C TRP A 418 24.90 19.29 -10.30
N LEU A 419 24.94 18.51 -11.38
CA LEU A 419 24.96 17.06 -11.32
C LEU A 419 26.19 16.54 -10.57
N LEU A 420 27.37 17.14 -10.78
CA LEU A 420 28.59 16.79 -10.05
C LEU A 420 28.49 17.10 -8.56
N ARG A 421 27.95 18.27 -8.19
CA ARG A 421 27.69 18.63 -6.79
C ARG A 421 26.75 17.63 -6.12
N CYS A 422 25.58 17.38 -6.73
CA CYS A 422 24.61 16.44 -6.19
C CYS A 422 25.17 15.01 -6.05
N SER A 423 25.99 14.58 -7.02
CA SER A 423 26.68 13.28 -6.96
C SER A 423 27.67 13.21 -5.79
N ALA A 424 28.40 14.29 -5.53
CA ALA A 424 29.32 14.39 -4.38
C ALA A 424 28.56 14.37 -3.04
N ASP A 425 27.47 15.13 -2.92
CA ASP A 425 26.63 15.17 -1.71
C ASP A 425 26.07 13.78 -1.37
N ILE A 426 25.60 13.04 -2.38
CA ILE A 426 25.10 11.65 -2.20
C ILE A 426 26.23 10.72 -1.78
N THR A 427 27.43 10.87 -2.36
CA THR A 427 28.60 10.06 -2.00
C THR A 427 29.01 10.30 -0.54
N GLN A 428 28.98 11.55 -0.08
CA GLN A 428 29.23 11.89 1.32
C GLN A 428 28.15 11.34 2.26
N LEU A 429 26.88 11.35 1.84
CA LEU A 429 25.80 10.77 2.65
C LEU A 429 25.90 9.24 2.74
N LEU A 430 26.37 8.58 1.68
CA LEU A 430 26.66 7.15 1.69
C LEU A 430 27.77 6.80 2.69
N SER A 431 28.87 7.56 2.73
CA SER A 431 29.94 7.32 3.71
C SER A 431 29.49 7.57 5.15
N LYS A 432 28.64 8.60 5.37
CA LYS A 432 27.99 8.83 6.67
C LYS A 432 27.13 7.64 7.10
N LEU A 433 26.34 7.08 6.19
CA LEU A 433 25.49 5.91 6.47
C LEU A 433 26.32 4.66 6.79
N ASP A 434 27.46 4.46 6.13
CA ASP A 434 28.35 3.34 6.44
C ASP A 434 28.98 3.48 7.83
N ALA A 435 29.36 4.70 8.24
CA ALA A 435 29.80 4.97 9.61
C ALA A 435 28.69 4.70 10.64
N GLN A 436 27.46 5.17 10.39
CA GLN A 436 26.31 4.90 11.26
C GLN A 436 26.00 3.41 11.39
N ARG A 437 26.15 2.62 10.32
CA ARG A 437 25.98 1.16 10.37
C ARG A 437 27.04 0.49 11.25
N ALA A 438 28.26 1.01 11.25
CA ALA A 438 29.31 0.51 12.16
C ALA A 438 28.97 0.82 13.62
N ASP A 439 28.51 2.05 13.91
CA ASP A 439 28.08 2.47 15.26
C ASP A 439 26.91 1.62 15.77
N ILE A 440 25.91 1.36 14.92
CA ILE A 440 24.74 0.52 15.26
C ILE A 440 25.20 -0.89 15.61
N LYS A 441 26.08 -1.50 14.81
CA LYS A 441 26.64 -2.84 15.09
C LYS A 441 27.42 -2.87 16.41
N GLN A 442 28.14 -1.80 16.74
CA GLN A 442 28.87 -1.72 18.00
C GLN A 442 27.90 -1.67 19.19
N LEU A 443 26.84 -0.86 19.11
CA LEU A 443 25.80 -0.78 20.16
C LEU A 443 25.00 -2.08 20.28
N GLU A 444 24.70 -2.74 19.16
CA GLU A 444 24.09 -4.07 19.12
C GLU A 444 24.94 -5.08 19.89
N GLN A 445 26.25 -5.15 19.62
CA GLN A 445 27.18 -6.03 20.33
C GLN A 445 27.24 -5.73 21.83
N GLN A 446 27.37 -4.46 22.21
CA GLN A 446 27.38 -4.05 23.62
C GLN A 446 26.09 -4.45 24.36
N LEU A 447 24.94 -4.32 23.70
CA LEU A 447 23.67 -4.74 24.28
C LEU A 447 23.61 -6.26 24.41
N LEU A 448 23.99 -7.01 23.38
CA LEU A 448 24.03 -8.48 23.40
C LEU A 448 24.95 -9.04 24.50
N GLU A 449 26.10 -8.42 24.75
CA GLU A 449 27.03 -8.82 25.82
C GLU A 449 26.44 -8.60 27.22
N LYS A 450 25.55 -7.62 27.38
CA LYS A 450 24.91 -7.27 28.66
C LYS A 450 23.56 -7.95 28.86
N LEU A 451 22.93 -8.41 27.78
CA LEU A 451 21.56 -8.92 27.80
C LEU A 451 21.48 -10.21 28.60
N ALA A 452 20.53 -10.29 29.54
CA ALA A 452 20.31 -11.52 30.29
C ALA A 452 19.79 -12.64 29.37
N ASP A 453 20.13 -13.90 29.67
CA ASP A 453 19.82 -15.06 28.81
C ASP A 453 18.31 -15.31 28.62
N VAL A 454 17.45 -14.71 29.44
CA VAL A 454 15.99 -14.74 29.32
C VAL A 454 15.46 -13.87 28.17
N PHE A 455 16.28 -12.95 27.66
CA PHE A 455 15.91 -12.02 26.60
C PHE A 455 16.58 -12.34 25.27
N THR A 456 15.98 -11.87 24.19
CA THR A 456 16.52 -11.89 22.83
C THR A 456 16.36 -10.52 22.21
N LEU A 457 17.45 -9.99 21.65
CA LEU A 457 17.41 -8.80 20.83
C LEU A 457 16.93 -9.18 19.42
N ARG A 458 15.93 -8.46 18.90
CA ARG A 458 15.43 -8.63 17.54
C ARG A 458 15.45 -7.31 16.79
N GLU A 459 15.97 -7.35 15.58
CA GLU A 459 15.73 -6.32 14.59
C GLU A 459 14.36 -6.58 13.97
N THR A 460 13.46 -5.60 14.10
CA THR A 460 12.11 -5.65 13.57
C THR A 460 11.92 -4.54 12.54
N THR A 461 10.94 -4.71 11.66
CA THR A 461 10.44 -3.62 10.80
C THR A 461 9.49 -2.68 11.54
N GLY A 462 9.62 -2.58 12.87
CA GLY A 462 8.69 -1.93 13.79
C GLY A 462 8.78 -0.39 13.85
N ALA A 463 9.65 0.25 13.06
CA ALA A 463 9.68 1.71 13.01
C ALA A 463 8.33 2.25 12.49
N PRO A 464 7.83 3.38 13.02
CA PRO A 464 6.54 3.96 12.62
C PRO A 464 6.35 4.04 11.10
N ARG A 465 5.32 3.35 10.60
CA ARG A 465 4.97 3.33 9.18
C ARG A 465 4.63 4.72 8.64
N PHE A 466 4.93 4.93 7.37
CA PHE A 466 4.43 6.05 6.58
C PHE A 466 3.15 5.64 5.87
N TYR A 467 2.31 6.61 5.56
CA TYR A 467 1.07 6.41 4.82
C TYR A 467 1.13 7.16 3.49
N GLN A 468 0.64 6.50 2.45
CA GLN A 468 0.45 7.09 1.13
C GLN A 468 -1.06 7.05 0.83
N PRO A 469 -1.67 8.17 0.38
CA PRO A 469 -3.09 8.15 0.02
C PRO A 469 -3.31 7.21 -1.17
N THR A 470 -4.39 6.43 -1.14
CA THR A 470 -4.80 5.65 -2.30
C THR A 470 -5.13 6.56 -3.47
N GLU A 471 -4.88 6.06 -4.68
CA GLU A 471 -5.26 6.76 -5.90
C GLU A 471 -6.76 6.54 -6.17
N PRO A 472 -7.45 7.51 -6.80
CA PRO A 472 -8.85 7.32 -7.16
C PRO A 472 -9.04 6.07 -8.02
N VAL A 473 -10.16 5.37 -7.82
CA VAL A 473 -10.50 4.16 -8.54
C VAL A 473 -11.56 4.46 -9.59
N LEU A 474 -11.39 3.94 -10.80
CA LEU A 474 -12.45 3.85 -11.80
C LEU A 474 -12.94 2.41 -11.89
N LEU A 475 -14.24 2.22 -11.72
CA LEU A 475 -14.94 0.97 -11.96
C LEU A 475 -15.80 1.11 -13.22
N LEU A 476 -15.54 0.27 -14.20
CA LEU A 476 -16.13 0.27 -15.53
C LEU A 476 -17.13 -0.87 -15.62
N ALA A 477 -18.36 -0.57 -16.05
CA ALA A 477 -19.44 -1.54 -16.17
C ALA A 477 -20.09 -1.46 -17.55
N GLY A 478 -20.04 -2.55 -18.31
CA GLY A 478 -20.65 -2.62 -19.64
C GLY A 478 -20.07 -3.74 -20.51
N LYS A 479 -20.70 -4.00 -21.66
CA LYS A 479 -20.30 -5.11 -22.57
C LYS A 479 -18.85 -5.02 -23.07
N ASP A 480 -18.30 -3.81 -23.13
CA ASP A 480 -16.92 -3.58 -23.55
C ASP A 480 -15.91 -3.68 -22.40
N ALA A 481 -16.37 -3.81 -21.16
CA ALA A 481 -15.57 -3.98 -19.94
C ALA A 481 -15.75 -5.39 -19.33
N VAL A 482 -15.98 -6.40 -20.17
CA VAL A 482 -15.99 -7.81 -19.75
C VAL A 482 -14.53 -8.23 -19.49
N PRO A 483 -14.19 -8.70 -18.29
CA PRO A 483 -12.86 -9.23 -18.05
C PRO A 483 -12.58 -10.44 -18.95
N PRO A 484 -11.43 -10.50 -19.63
CA PRO A 484 -11.10 -11.66 -20.43
C PRO A 484 -10.87 -12.88 -19.54
N ASP A 485 -11.34 -14.05 -19.97
CA ASP A 485 -11.02 -15.33 -19.31
C ASP A 485 -9.51 -15.62 -19.39
N ARG A 486 -8.90 -15.14 -20.47
CA ARG A 486 -7.47 -15.15 -20.75
C ARG A 486 -6.69 -14.41 -19.66
N HIS A 487 -5.74 -15.09 -19.02
CA HIS A 487 -4.90 -14.61 -17.93
C HIS A 487 -5.60 -14.39 -16.56
N ALA A 488 -6.86 -14.80 -16.38
CA ALA A 488 -7.56 -14.66 -15.11
C ALA A 488 -7.02 -15.64 -14.05
N PRO A 489 -6.54 -15.17 -12.87
CA PRO A 489 -5.95 -16.04 -11.88
C PRO A 489 -6.96 -16.96 -11.17
N ASP A 490 -8.19 -16.50 -10.95
CA ASP A 490 -9.13 -17.17 -10.03
C ASP A 490 -10.54 -17.41 -10.61
N ARG A 491 -10.87 -16.86 -11.80
CA ARG A 491 -12.17 -17.09 -12.47
C ARG A 491 -12.29 -18.47 -13.10
N ILE A 492 -11.17 -19.16 -13.27
CA ILE A 492 -11.14 -20.57 -13.60
C ILE A 492 -10.93 -21.37 -12.31
N LYS A 493 -11.94 -21.36 -11.44
CA LYS A 493 -12.12 -22.45 -10.47
C LYS A 493 -12.85 -23.58 -11.20
N GLY A 494 -12.11 -24.28 -12.05
CA GLY A 494 -12.59 -25.42 -12.83
C GLY A 494 -11.75 -25.64 -14.10
N ASP A 495 -10.91 -26.67 -14.11
CA ASP A 495 -10.42 -27.38 -15.30
C ASP A 495 -9.40 -26.76 -16.28
N ASP A 496 -8.90 -25.52 -16.15
CA ASP A 496 -7.71 -25.11 -16.96
C ASP A 496 -6.38 -25.77 -16.50
N GLY A 497 -6.48 -26.75 -15.61
CA GLY A 497 -5.39 -27.33 -14.84
C GLY A 497 -4.88 -28.70 -15.29
N GLU A 498 -5.50 -29.40 -16.24
CA GLU A 498 -4.97 -30.72 -16.62
C GLU A 498 -3.80 -30.59 -17.61
N CYS A 499 -2.64 -30.19 -17.10
CA CYS A 499 -1.38 -30.54 -17.76
C CYS A 499 -1.34 -32.06 -17.90
N ARG A 500 -0.93 -32.54 -19.06
CA ARG A 500 -0.98 -33.98 -19.39
C ARG A 500 0.36 -34.46 -19.90
N LEU A 501 0.64 -35.74 -19.68
CA LEU A 501 1.86 -36.37 -20.17
C LEU A 501 1.76 -36.60 -21.68
N ALA A 502 2.88 -36.60 -22.39
CA ALA A 502 2.87 -36.86 -23.83
C ALA A 502 2.22 -38.21 -24.22
N ARG A 503 2.28 -39.23 -23.36
CA ARG A 503 1.55 -40.50 -23.58
C ARG A 503 0.02 -40.39 -23.60
N GLN A 504 -0.53 -39.29 -23.09
CA GLN A 504 -1.96 -39.02 -23.02
C GLN A 504 -2.47 -38.22 -24.24
N ILE A 505 -1.61 -37.90 -25.21
CA ILE A 505 -2.03 -37.24 -26.46
C ILE A 505 -3.02 -38.11 -27.22
N CYS A 506 -4.11 -37.51 -27.71
CA CYS A 506 -5.13 -38.22 -28.45
C CYS A 506 -4.54 -38.79 -29.74
N SER A 507 -4.83 -40.05 -30.00
CA SER A 507 -4.42 -40.80 -31.18
C SER A 507 -5.56 -41.72 -31.63
N PHE A 508 -5.47 -42.23 -32.86
CA PHE A 508 -6.39 -43.26 -33.33
C PHE A 508 -5.66 -44.38 -34.06
N SER A 509 -6.25 -45.56 -34.02
CA SER A 509 -5.83 -46.71 -34.84
C SER A 509 -6.98 -47.15 -35.73
N ILE A 510 -6.72 -47.32 -37.02
CA ILE A 510 -7.66 -47.91 -37.97
C ILE A 510 -7.24 -49.35 -38.21
N ALA A 511 -8.16 -50.28 -37.97
CA ALA A 511 -7.99 -51.69 -38.30
C ALA A 511 -9.08 -52.15 -39.28
N GLY A 512 -8.70 -52.95 -40.27
CA GLY A 512 -9.63 -53.44 -41.29
C GLY A 512 -9.07 -54.64 -42.06
N MET A 513 -9.86 -55.15 -43.00
CA MET A 513 -9.46 -56.22 -43.92
C MET A 513 -9.18 -55.64 -45.30
N GLY A 514 -7.92 -55.61 -45.71
CA GLY A 514 -7.50 -55.18 -47.06
C GLY A 514 -7.40 -56.35 -48.03
N SER A 515 -7.02 -56.07 -49.28
CA SER A 515 -6.83 -57.09 -50.33
C SER A 515 -5.70 -58.09 -50.03
N GLU A 516 -4.77 -57.74 -49.13
CA GLU A 516 -3.62 -58.58 -48.74
C GLU A 516 -3.75 -59.20 -47.32
N GLY A 517 -4.88 -58.99 -46.63
CA GLY A 517 -5.13 -59.50 -45.28
C GLY A 517 -5.51 -58.41 -44.26
N PRO A 518 -5.57 -58.74 -42.96
CA PRO A 518 -5.87 -57.78 -41.91
C PRO A 518 -4.75 -56.73 -41.81
N PHE A 519 -5.13 -55.46 -41.76
CA PHE A 519 -4.21 -54.35 -41.54
C PHE A 519 -4.59 -53.60 -40.26
N SER A 520 -3.59 -52.97 -39.65
CA SER A 520 -3.75 -51.99 -38.59
C SER A 520 -2.80 -50.84 -38.89
N ARG A 521 -3.30 -49.61 -38.88
CA ARG A 521 -2.53 -48.38 -39.07
C ARG A 521 -2.79 -47.46 -37.89
N ASN A 522 -1.73 -46.92 -37.31
CA ASN A 522 -1.84 -45.91 -36.26
C ASN A 522 -1.75 -44.50 -36.85
N SER A 523 -2.29 -43.52 -36.15
CA SER A 523 -2.24 -42.11 -36.53
C SER A 523 -0.81 -41.59 -36.71
N ASP A 524 0.18 -42.21 -36.06
CA ASP A 524 1.59 -41.81 -36.13
C ASP A 524 2.25 -42.21 -37.47
N GLU A 525 1.64 -43.12 -38.24
CA GLU A 525 2.09 -43.55 -39.57
C GLU A 525 1.60 -42.60 -40.69
N LEU A 526 0.77 -41.60 -40.36
CA LEU A 526 0.24 -40.62 -41.31
C LEU A 526 1.29 -39.57 -41.70
N SER A 527 1.69 -39.60 -42.97
CA SER A 527 2.57 -38.59 -43.59
C SER A 527 1.82 -37.30 -43.98
N LEU A 528 1.02 -36.72 -43.09
CA LEU A 528 0.32 -35.45 -43.38
C LEU A 528 1.25 -34.24 -43.33
N LEU A 529 2.32 -34.35 -42.56
CA LEU A 529 3.31 -33.31 -42.36
C LEU A 529 4.66 -33.81 -42.84
N GLN A 530 5.19 -33.18 -43.89
CA GLN A 530 6.62 -33.18 -44.18
C GLN A 530 7.34 -32.26 -43.17
N LEU A 531 7.09 -32.45 -41.87
CA LEU A 531 7.96 -31.91 -40.84
C LEU A 531 9.28 -32.66 -40.96
N THR A 532 10.35 -31.91 -41.26
CA THR A 532 11.69 -32.46 -41.45
C THR A 532 12.13 -33.24 -40.21
N ALA A 533 13.01 -34.22 -40.38
CA ALA A 533 13.61 -34.96 -39.27
C ALA A 533 14.47 -34.07 -38.33
N GLN A 534 14.54 -32.77 -38.58
CA GLN A 534 15.43 -31.80 -37.93
C GLN A 534 14.77 -31.07 -36.74
N LEU A 535 13.45 -31.18 -36.55
CA LEU A 535 12.79 -30.59 -35.38
C LEU A 535 13.07 -31.42 -34.10
N PRO A 536 13.49 -30.80 -32.99
CA PRO A 536 13.64 -31.51 -31.72
C PRO A 536 12.28 -32.01 -31.23
N VAL A 537 12.24 -33.19 -30.60
CA VAL A 537 10.99 -33.79 -30.08
C VAL A 537 9.91 -33.98 -31.15
N THR A 538 10.32 -34.15 -32.42
CA THR A 538 9.45 -34.33 -33.61
C THR A 538 8.24 -35.25 -33.38
N PRO A 539 8.35 -36.43 -32.71
CA PRO A 539 7.19 -37.31 -32.53
C PRO A 539 6.04 -36.66 -31.76
N VAL A 540 6.34 -35.86 -30.72
CA VAL A 540 5.31 -35.21 -29.90
C VAL A 540 4.68 -34.04 -30.65
N LEU A 541 5.48 -33.23 -31.36
CA LEU A 541 4.97 -32.14 -32.17
C LEU A 541 4.04 -32.65 -33.30
N LYS A 542 4.42 -33.74 -33.98
CA LYS A 542 3.57 -34.40 -34.97
C LYS A 542 2.26 -34.89 -34.36
N ALA A 543 2.32 -35.50 -33.18
CA ALA A 543 1.15 -35.99 -32.48
C ALA A 543 0.19 -34.87 -32.06
N LEU A 544 0.70 -33.71 -31.61
CA LEU A 544 -0.13 -32.55 -31.26
C LEU A 544 -0.83 -31.96 -32.50
N VAL A 545 -0.17 -31.92 -33.66
CA VAL A 545 -0.85 -31.50 -34.89
C VAL A 545 -1.87 -32.53 -35.33
N MET A 546 -1.59 -33.83 -35.20
CA MET A 546 -2.54 -34.89 -35.49
C MET A 546 -3.78 -34.83 -34.58
N GLU A 547 -3.58 -34.57 -33.29
CA GLU A 547 -4.65 -34.40 -32.32
C GLU A 547 -5.63 -33.29 -32.73
N ALA A 548 -5.15 -32.21 -33.36
CA ALA A 548 -6.03 -31.18 -33.91
C ALA A 548 -7.02 -31.70 -34.97
N PHE A 549 -6.65 -32.75 -35.72
CA PHE A 549 -7.56 -33.44 -36.65
C PHE A 549 -8.55 -34.35 -35.92
N ILE A 550 -8.13 -34.97 -34.81
CA ILE A 550 -8.95 -35.89 -34.01
C ILE A 550 -10.05 -35.14 -33.27
N LEU A 551 -9.70 -34.03 -32.62
CA LEU A 551 -10.64 -33.20 -31.83
C LEU A 551 -11.73 -32.56 -32.71
N ARG A 552 -11.58 -32.60 -34.03
CA ARG A 552 -12.55 -32.12 -35.02
C ARG A 552 -12.76 -33.16 -36.11
N GLN A 553 -13.61 -34.15 -35.82
CA GLN A 553 -13.89 -35.32 -36.67
C GLN A 553 -14.26 -34.99 -38.15
N ASN A 554 -14.73 -33.78 -38.45
CA ASN A 554 -15.03 -33.33 -39.80
C ASN A 554 -13.80 -33.07 -40.69
N LEU A 555 -12.59 -33.19 -40.14
CA LEU A 555 -11.32 -33.15 -40.88
C LEU A 555 -10.86 -34.52 -41.37
N LEU A 556 -11.35 -35.61 -40.76
CA LEU A 556 -10.99 -36.97 -41.13
C LEU A 556 -11.28 -37.30 -42.61
N PRO A 557 -12.38 -36.83 -43.24
CA PRO A 557 -12.63 -37.05 -44.67
C PRO A 557 -11.58 -36.41 -45.61
N GLY A 558 -10.92 -35.32 -45.21
CA GLY A 558 -9.80 -34.76 -45.97
C GLY A 558 -8.53 -35.61 -45.91
N LEU A 559 -8.40 -36.43 -44.86
CA LEU A 559 -7.38 -37.47 -44.77
C LEU A 559 -7.75 -38.65 -45.67
N ASP A 560 -9.04 -38.91 -45.86
CA ASP A 560 -9.63 -40.04 -46.61
C ASP A 560 -9.12 -40.12 -48.06
N SER A 561 -8.97 -38.99 -48.76
CA SER A 561 -8.48 -38.99 -50.15
C SER A 561 -6.97 -39.24 -50.33
N GLN A 562 -6.16 -39.13 -49.27
CA GLN A 562 -4.71 -39.39 -49.32
C GLN A 562 -4.31 -40.67 -48.57
N PHE A 563 -5.06 -41.07 -47.54
CA PHE A 563 -4.70 -42.16 -46.62
C PHE A 563 -5.48 -43.45 -46.86
N ILE A 564 -6.75 -43.36 -47.24
CA ILE A 564 -7.66 -44.49 -47.36
C ILE A 564 -7.79 -45.05 -48.81
N PRO A 565 -7.38 -44.40 -49.93
CA PRO A 565 -7.56 -45.01 -51.26
C PRO A 565 -6.74 -46.28 -51.47
N SER A 566 -5.67 -46.49 -50.69
CA SER A 566 -4.87 -47.72 -50.67
C SER A 566 -5.49 -48.86 -49.85
N LEU A 567 -6.59 -48.61 -49.11
CA LEU A 567 -7.23 -49.56 -48.19
C LEU A 567 -8.65 -49.99 -48.63
N LEU A 568 -9.22 -49.34 -49.65
CA LEU A 568 -10.66 -49.35 -49.95
C LEU A 568 -11.20 -50.17 -51.13
N PRO A 569 -10.45 -50.87 -52.02
CA PRO A 569 -11.14 -51.50 -53.16
C PRO A 569 -12.15 -52.59 -52.76
N THR A 570 -12.19 -53.10 -51.52
CA THR A 570 -13.07 -54.22 -51.13
C THR A 570 -13.49 -54.32 -49.64
N SER A 571 -13.18 -53.36 -48.77
CA SER A 571 -13.37 -53.52 -47.32
C SER A 571 -14.73 -52.98 -46.81
N THR A 572 -15.57 -53.84 -46.22
CA THR A 572 -16.92 -53.49 -45.75
C THR A 572 -17.00 -53.07 -44.27
N HIS A 573 -15.93 -53.23 -43.47
CA HIS A 573 -15.90 -52.82 -42.06
C HIS A 573 -14.51 -52.34 -41.62
N LEU A 574 -14.36 -51.03 -41.43
CA LEU A 574 -13.22 -50.41 -40.74
C LEU A 574 -13.58 -50.19 -39.27
N THR A 575 -12.68 -50.55 -38.36
CA THR A 575 -12.79 -50.24 -36.93
C THR A 575 -11.81 -49.13 -36.58
N ILE A 576 -12.31 -47.99 -36.12
CA ILE A 576 -11.49 -46.88 -35.61
C ILE A 576 -11.54 -46.92 -34.08
N LYS A 577 -10.37 -47.04 -33.43
CA LYS A 577 -10.24 -46.93 -31.97
C LYS A 577 -9.51 -45.64 -31.62
N PHE A 578 -10.11 -44.82 -30.78
CA PHE A 578 -9.46 -43.64 -30.20
C PHE A 578 -8.80 -43.99 -28.87
N GLN A 579 -7.63 -43.40 -28.61
CA GLN A 579 -6.87 -43.55 -27.36
C GLN A 579 -6.33 -42.18 -26.93
N GLY A 580 -6.07 -42.00 -25.63
CA GLY A 580 -5.57 -40.75 -25.05
C GLY A 580 -6.55 -40.12 -24.06
N VAL A 581 -6.24 -38.91 -23.61
CA VAL A 581 -7.07 -38.08 -22.74
C VAL A 581 -7.36 -36.78 -23.47
N GLU A 582 -8.64 -36.44 -23.59
CA GLU A 582 -9.08 -35.16 -24.17
C GLU A 582 -8.41 -34.01 -23.41
N PRO A 583 -7.84 -33.01 -24.11
CA PRO A 583 -7.20 -31.91 -23.42
C PRO A 583 -8.25 -31.05 -22.68
N GLY A 584 -7.83 -30.40 -21.60
CA GLY A 584 -8.70 -29.51 -20.83
C GLY A 584 -9.28 -28.34 -21.66
N PRO A 585 -10.36 -27.70 -21.17
CA PRO A 585 -11.15 -26.70 -21.89
C PRO A 585 -10.33 -25.53 -22.47
N GLY A 586 -9.23 -25.12 -21.83
CA GLY A 586 -8.33 -24.09 -22.33
C GLY A 586 -7.51 -24.43 -23.60
N TYR A 587 -7.38 -25.71 -23.99
CA TYR A 587 -6.52 -26.12 -25.13
C TYR A 587 -7.11 -25.81 -26.50
N CYS A 588 -8.42 -26.03 -26.71
CA CYS A 588 -9.07 -25.87 -28.01
C CYS A 588 -10.08 -24.71 -27.97
N GLN A 589 -9.67 -23.56 -28.49
CA GLN A 589 -10.52 -22.37 -28.57
C GLN A 589 -11.33 -22.38 -29.87
N THR A 590 -12.62 -22.02 -29.78
CA THR A 590 -13.43 -21.76 -30.99
C THR A 590 -13.37 -20.28 -31.30
N TRP A 591 -12.99 -19.96 -32.53
CA TRP A 591 -12.79 -18.58 -32.94
C TRP A 591 -14.11 -17.79 -32.93
N SER A 592 -14.02 -16.62 -32.34
CA SER A 592 -14.90 -15.48 -32.54
C SER A 592 -14.01 -14.26 -32.66
N THR A 593 -14.48 -13.17 -33.29
CA THR A 593 -13.73 -11.91 -33.26
C THR A 593 -13.50 -11.52 -31.80
N PRO A 594 -12.26 -11.62 -31.28
CA PRO A 594 -12.02 -11.45 -29.85
C PRO A 594 -12.32 -10.00 -29.47
N TRP A 595 -12.60 -9.71 -28.20
CA TRP A 595 -12.45 -8.37 -27.60
C TRP A 595 -11.97 -8.62 -26.17
N LEU A 596 -10.69 -8.35 -25.92
CA LEU A 596 -10.01 -8.73 -24.68
C LEU A 596 -9.45 -7.47 -24.02
N PRO A 597 -10.28 -6.69 -23.30
CA PRO A 597 -9.86 -5.46 -22.64
C PRO A 597 -8.64 -5.69 -21.76
N PHE A 598 -7.62 -4.87 -21.96
CA PHE A 598 -6.32 -5.05 -21.32
C PHE A 598 -5.81 -3.76 -20.68
N LEU A 599 -6.00 -2.63 -21.36
CA LEU A 599 -5.46 -1.34 -20.95
C LEU A 599 -6.53 -0.26 -21.01
N LEU A 600 -6.51 0.64 -20.01
CA LEU A 600 -7.33 1.84 -19.95
C LEU A 600 -6.43 3.05 -20.11
N HIS A 601 -6.72 3.90 -21.11
CA HIS A 601 -6.27 5.28 -21.10
C HIS A 601 -7.37 6.15 -20.50
N TYR A 602 -6.98 7.11 -19.67
CA TYR A 602 -7.90 8.05 -19.05
C TYR A 602 -7.38 9.48 -19.21
N GLU A 603 -8.33 10.39 -19.34
CA GLU A 603 -8.14 11.82 -19.22
C GLU A 603 -9.08 12.33 -18.14
N ILE A 604 -8.53 13.07 -17.20
CA ILE A 604 -9.28 13.71 -16.13
C ILE A 604 -9.00 15.20 -16.11
N GLU A 605 -10.01 15.95 -15.70
CA GLU A 605 -9.95 17.37 -15.44
C GLU A 605 -9.84 17.58 -13.93
N LEU A 606 -8.87 18.38 -13.51
CA LEU A 606 -8.63 18.74 -12.13
C LEU A 606 -8.82 20.25 -11.95
N TYR A 607 -9.66 20.62 -11.00
CA TYR A 607 -9.94 22.00 -10.64
C TYR A 607 -9.47 22.25 -9.21
N ALA A 608 -8.54 23.19 -9.02
CA ALA A 608 -8.02 23.51 -7.69
C ALA A 608 -9.11 24.13 -6.80
N LEU A 609 -9.18 23.74 -5.53
CA LEU A 609 -10.08 24.37 -4.57
C LEU A 609 -9.54 25.72 -4.12
N GLY A 610 -10.42 26.73 -4.03
CA GLY A 610 -10.09 28.03 -3.48
C GLY A 610 -9.58 29.08 -4.48
N GLY A 611 -9.58 28.74 -5.77
CA GLY A 611 -9.08 29.59 -6.86
C GLY A 611 -7.73 29.11 -7.42
N ASP A 612 -7.10 29.93 -8.25
CA ASP A 612 -5.79 29.61 -8.83
C ASP A 612 -4.69 29.60 -7.78
N LYS A 613 -3.85 28.57 -7.82
CA LYS A 613 -2.68 28.45 -6.95
C LYS A 613 -1.73 29.64 -7.21
N PRO A 614 -1.25 30.34 -6.17
CA PRO A 614 -0.22 31.35 -6.32
C PRO A 614 1.03 30.77 -6.98
N SER A 615 1.70 31.56 -7.83
CA SER A 615 2.99 31.18 -8.45
C SER A 615 4.09 30.89 -7.42
N THR A 616 3.88 31.30 -6.16
CA THR A 616 4.82 31.15 -5.04
C THR A 616 4.52 29.96 -4.12
N GLY A 617 3.54 29.11 -4.45
CA GLY A 617 3.17 27.93 -3.66
C GLY A 617 1.87 28.10 -2.86
N TYR A 618 1.60 27.17 -1.94
CA TYR A 618 0.40 27.23 -1.08
C TYR A 618 0.56 28.26 0.04
N PRO A 619 -0.47 29.08 0.33
CA PRO A 619 -0.52 29.92 1.53
C PRO A 619 -0.39 29.10 2.83
N VAL A 620 0.18 29.71 3.87
CA VAL A 620 0.39 29.09 5.19
C VAL A 620 -0.93 28.61 5.82
N ASP A 621 -2.01 29.34 5.59
CA ASP A 621 -3.36 29.12 6.10
C ASP A 621 -4.29 28.39 5.11
N PHE A 622 -3.76 27.82 4.02
CA PHE A 622 -4.56 27.21 2.94
C PHE A 622 -5.58 26.19 3.46
N ILE A 623 -5.16 25.26 4.33
CA ILE A 623 -6.08 24.25 4.89
C ILE A 623 -7.15 24.90 5.75
N GLN A 624 -6.77 25.82 6.65
CA GLN A 624 -7.69 26.50 7.57
C GLN A 624 -8.75 27.35 6.83
N LYS A 625 -8.38 27.90 5.67
CA LYS A 625 -9.27 28.73 4.85
C LYS A 625 -10.29 27.92 4.04
N HIS A 626 -9.90 26.74 3.55
CA HIS A 626 -10.68 25.97 2.58
C HIS A 626 -11.26 24.65 3.12
N PHE A 627 -10.86 24.26 4.32
CA PHE A 627 -11.30 23.04 4.99
C PHE A 627 -11.54 23.27 6.48
N ARG A 628 -12.33 22.36 7.08
CA ARG A 628 -12.66 22.39 8.50
C ARG A 628 -12.77 20.97 9.05
N PHE A 629 -12.41 20.81 10.31
CA PHE A 629 -12.59 19.56 11.04
C PHE A 629 -14.04 19.49 11.51
N GLY A 630 -14.83 18.56 10.96
CA GLY A 630 -16.17 18.32 11.49
C GLY A 630 -16.09 17.83 12.93
N PHE A 631 -17.09 18.14 13.76
CA PHE A 631 -17.13 17.74 15.17
C PHE A 631 -16.89 16.23 15.34
N ASP A 632 -17.47 15.42 14.44
CA ASP A 632 -17.29 13.96 14.43
C ASP A 632 -16.68 13.40 13.12
N ALA A 633 -16.02 14.23 12.32
CA ALA A 633 -15.44 13.78 11.06
C ALA A 633 -14.03 13.20 11.26
N PHE A 634 -13.71 12.11 10.57
CA PHE A 634 -12.33 11.61 10.43
C PHE A 634 -11.57 12.32 9.31
N ASP A 635 -12.30 12.87 8.35
CA ASP A 635 -11.77 13.59 7.19
C ASP A 635 -12.01 15.09 7.29
N LEU A 636 -11.17 15.87 6.60
CA LEU A 636 -11.38 17.31 6.47
C LEU A 636 -12.49 17.62 5.46
N GLU A 637 -13.51 18.34 5.90
CA GLU A 637 -14.62 18.76 5.05
C GLU A 637 -14.32 20.09 4.37
N SER A 638 -14.67 20.21 3.08
CA SER A 638 -14.45 21.46 2.36
C SER A 638 -15.41 22.56 2.83
N SER A 639 -14.86 23.73 3.14
CA SER A 639 -15.60 24.98 3.33
C SER A 639 -15.62 25.86 2.07
N SER A 640 -14.91 25.45 1.02
CA SER A 640 -14.78 26.22 -0.22
C SER A 640 -16.03 26.11 -1.10
N SER A 641 -16.29 27.18 -1.84
CA SER A 641 -17.31 27.24 -2.90
C SER A 641 -16.73 27.68 -4.25
N THR A 642 -15.41 27.91 -4.33
CA THR A 642 -14.72 28.40 -5.52
C THR A 642 -13.76 27.37 -6.09
N LEU A 643 -13.66 27.35 -7.42
CA LEU A 643 -12.77 26.52 -8.20
C LEU A 643 -11.77 27.40 -8.99
N GLY A 644 -10.53 26.96 -9.06
CA GLY A 644 -9.51 27.54 -9.93
C GLY A 644 -9.58 27.01 -11.37
N ALA A 645 -8.54 27.29 -12.13
CA ALA A 645 -8.40 26.89 -13.52
C ALA A 645 -8.39 25.37 -13.69
N LYS A 646 -8.99 24.95 -14.81
CA LYS A 646 -8.97 23.57 -15.28
C LYS A 646 -7.54 23.15 -15.63
N ARG A 647 -7.16 21.96 -15.19
CA ARG A 647 -5.94 21.26 -15.62
C ARG A 647 -6.31 19.88 -16.12
N VAL A 648 -5.59 19.41 -17.13
CA VAL A 648 -5.83 18.08 -17.70
C VAL A 648 -4.69 17.15 -17.29
N LEU A 649 -5.04 15.97 -16.82
CA LEU A 649 -4.12 14.89 -16.53
C LEU A 649 -4.51 13.68 -17.35
N GLN A 650 -3.53 13.10 -18.04
CA GLN A 650 -3.69 11.89 -18.83
C GLN A 650 -2.81 10.79 -18.28
N GLY A 651 -3.31 9.56 -18.33
CA GLY A 651 -2.56 8.39 -17.90
C GLY A 651 -3.09 7.10 -18.53
N SER A 652 -2.37 6.02 -18.24
CA SER A 652 -2.66 4.67 -18.72
C SER A 652 -2.50 3.67 -17.59
N THR A 653 -3.40 2.70 -17.48
CA THR A 653 -3.32 1.64 -16.45
C THR A 653 -3.83 0.29 -16.98
N LEU A 654 -3.23 -0.80 -16.52
CA LEU A 654 -3.64 -2.16 -16.86
C LEU A 654 -4.93 -2.51 -16.14
N LEU A 655 -5.90 -3.07 -16.86
CA LEU A 655 -7.19 -3.45 -16.29
C LEU A 655 -7.09 -4.77 -15.52
N ALA A 656 -7.71 -4.83 -14.34
CA ALA A 656 -7.77 -6.02 -13.50
C ALA A 656 -9.22 -6.50 -13.27
N ALA A 657 -9.39 -7.82 -13.19
CA ALA A 657 -10.70 -8.49 -13.10
C ALA A 657 -11.21 -8.72 -11.66
N ASP A 658 -10.51 -8.20 -10.65
CA ASP A 658 -10.66 -8.66 -9.26
C ASP A 658 -11.69 -7.86 -8.43
N ALA A 659 -12.37 -6.89 -9.05
CA ALA A 659 -13.29 -5.99 -8.37
C ALA A 659 -14.39 -6.71 -7.57
N THR A 660 -14.86 -7.86 -8.07
CA THR A 660 -15.97 -8.63 -7.49
C THR A 660 -15.53 -9.69 -6.47
N GLN A 661 -14.25 -10.06 -6.45
CA GLN A 661 -13.75 -11.12 -5.55
C GLN A 661 -13.91 -10.76 -4.07
N GLY A 662 -13.64 -9.50 -3.70
CA GLY A 662 -13.75 -9.05 -2.31
C GLY A 662 -15.18 -9.19 -1.76
N LEU A 663 -16.17 -8.77 -2.55
CA LEU A 663 -17.58 -8.89 -2.19
C LEU A 663 -18.03 -10.36 -2.13
N ALA A 664 -17.60 -11.21 -3.06
CA ALA A 664 -17.90 -12.64 -3.01
C ALA A 664 -17.37 -13.28 -1.70
N ARG A 665 -16.11 -13.01 -1.34
CA ARG A 665 -15.49 -13.53 -0.10
C ARG A 665 -16.22 -13.06 1.16
N GLU A 666 -16.63 -11.80 1.24
CA GLU A 666 -17.36 -11.30 2.42
C GLU A 666 -18.79 -11.85 2.49
N ILE A 667 -19.47 -12.06 1.36
CA ILE A 667 -20.77 -12.77 1.33
C ILE A 667 -20.61 -14.21 1.85
N GLU A 668 -19.59 -14.94 1.41
CA GLU A 668 -19.28 -16.29 1.92
C GLU A 668 -18.98 -16.27 3.42
N ARG A 669 -18.21 -15.30 3.90
CA ARG A 669 -17.88 -15.18 5.33
C ARG A 669 -19.13 -14.90 6.17
N TYR A 670 -19.94 -13.94 5.75
CA TYR A 670 -21.19 -13.56 6.40
C TYR A 670 -22.18 -14.72 6.48
N THR A 671 -22.38 -15.45 5.37
CA THR A 671 -23.29 -16.60 5.30
C THR A 671 -22.82 -17.76 6.18
N LYS A 672 -21.51 -18.06 6.20
CA LYS A 672 -20.92 -19.11 7.07
C LYS A 672 -21.09 -18.79 8.56
N GLN A 673 -20.85 -17.55 8.98
CA GLN A 673 -20.93 -17.16 10.39
C GLN A 673 -22.37 -17.07 10.93
N ARG A 674 -23.32 -16.56 10.11
CA ARG A 674 -24.72 -16.35 10.54
C ARG A 674 -25.62 -17.59 10.37
N GLY A 675 -25.07 -18.71 9.91
CA GLY A 675 -25.76 -20.01 9.90
C GLY A 675 -27.03 -20.06 9.01
N GLY A 676 -27.05 -19.34 7.89
CA GLY A 676 -28.24 -19.23 7.05
C GLY A 676 -28.00 -19.55 5.57
N ASP A 677 -28.76 -20.51 5.04
CA ASP A 677 -29.03 -20.75 3.62
C ASP A 677 -29.82 -19.55 3.03
N ASN A 678 -29.25 -18.35 3.05
CA ASN A 678 -29.86 -17.22 2.38
C ASN A 678 -29.67 -17.39 0.88
N GLN A 679 -30.60 -18.12 0.26
CA GLN A 679 -30.57 -18.45 -1.17
C GLN A 679 -30.37 -17.20 -2.04
N ARG A 680 -30.89 -16.03 -1.63
CA ARG A 680 -30.68 -14.79 -2.38
C ARG A 680 -29.22 -14.32 -2.39
N LEU A 681 -28.48 -14.52 -1.30
CA LEU A 681 -27.05 -14.20 -1.24
C LEU A 681 -26.22 -15.21 -2.02
N LEU A 682 -26.60 -16.50 -2.00
CA LEU A 682 -25.97 -17.54 -2.82
C LEU A 682 -26.24 -17.33 -4.32
N ASP A 683 -27.47 -16.98 -4.69
CA ASP A 683 -27.85 -16.61 -6.06
C ASP A 683 -27.09 -15.35 -6.51
N LEU A 684 -26.95 -14.34 -5.64
CA LEU A 684 -26.12 -13.17 -5.91
C LEU A 684 -24.65 -13.54 -6.13
N LEU A 685 -24.09 -14.41 -5.28
CA LEU A 685 -22.71 -14.90 -5.39
C LEU A 685 -22.45 -15.56 -6.75
N SER A 686 -23.37 -16.43 -7.19
CA SER A 686 -23.28 -17.12 -8.49
C SER A 686 -23.34 -16.17 -9.70
N ASN A 687 -23.98 -15.01 -9.54
CA ASN A 687 -24.10 -14.00 -10.59
C ASN A 687 -22.96 -12.97 -10.56
N ILE A 688 -22.34 -12.73 -9.39
CA ILE A 688 -21.36 -11.65 -9.22
C ILE A 688 -20.05 -11.91 -9.95
N GLU A 689 -19.67 -13.18 -10.08
CA GLU A 689 -18.46 -13.61 -10.77
C GLU A 689 -18.54 -13.34 -12.28
N ASN A 690 -19.75 -13.28 -12.84
CA ASN A 690 -20.00 -13.07 -14.27
C ASN A 690 -20.33 -11.62 -14.63
N LEU A 691 -20.26 -10.68 -13.68
CA LEU A 691 -20.55 -9.29 -13.97
C LEU A 691 -19.47 -8.69 -14.91
N PRO A 692 -19.88 -7.91 -15.93
CA PRO A 692 -18.96 -7.29 -16.88
C PRO A 692 -18.34 -6.02 -16.27
N LEU A 693 -17.49 -6.24 -15.27
CA LEU A 693 -16.89 -5.21 -14.43
C LEU A 693 -15.37 -5.30 -14.46
N LEU A 694 -14.73 -4.17 -14.72
CA LEU A 694 -13.29 -3.98 -14.55
C LEU A 694 -13.08 -2.79 -13.63
N ALA A 695 -12.23 -2.93 -12.61
CA ALA A 695 -11.91 -1.82 -11.72
C ALA A 695 -10.42 -1.64 -11.62
N GLN A 696 -9.97 -0.39 -11.65
CA GLN A 696 -8.56 -0.08 -11.58
C GLN A 696 -8.30 1.30 -10.96
N ASN A 697 -7.23 1.38 -10.17
CA ASN A 697 -6.71 2.65 -9.67
C ASN A 697 -6.19 3.50 -10.84
N LEU A 698 -6.31 4.82 -10.75
CA LEU A 698 -5.64 5.76 -11.65
C LEU A 698 -4.13 5.76 -11.39
N THR A 699 -3.46 4.67 -11.75
CA THR A 699 -2.06 4.39 -11.41
C THR A 699 -1.12 5.52 -11.82
N GLY A 700 -0.35 6.03 -10.87
CA GLY A 700 0.58 7.14 -11.06
C GLY A 700 -0.07 8.52 -10.91
N PHE A 701 -1.33 8.61 -10.47
CA PHE A 701 -2.02 9.87 -10.19
C PHE A 701 -1.25 10.71 -9.16
N ASN A 702 -0.83 10.12 -8.03
CA ASN A 702 -0.10 10.86 -6.99
C ASN A 702 1.28 11.31 -7.49
N ASP A 703 1.95 10.48 -8.30
CA ASP A 703 3.26 10.81 -8.89
C ASP A 703 3.13 11.97 -9.90
N ALA A 704 2.06 11.98 -10.70
CA ALA A 704 1.78 13.03 -11.67
C ALA A 704 1.55 14.40 -11.01
N LEU A 705 0.95 14.42 -9.80
CA LEU A 705 0.85 15.65 -8.99
C LEU A 705 2.22 16.21 -8.57
N LEU A 706 3.24 15.36 -8.51
CA LEU A 706 4.65 15.72 -8.27
C LEU A 706 5.44 15.93 -9.57
N MET A 707 4.76 15.99 -10.72
CA MET A 707 5.36 16.07 -12.07
C MET A 707 6.30 14.90 -12.40
N GLN A 708 5.96 13.71 -11.91
CA GLN A 708 6.71 12.47 -12.12
C GLN A 708 5.82 11.45 -12.83
N ARG A 709 6.44 10.58 -13.65
CA ARG A 709 5.76 9.45 -14.28
C ARG A 709 6.60 8.18 -14.13
N ALA A 710 6.02 7.14 -13.55
CA ALA A 710 6.63 5.82 -13.53
C ALA A 710 6.56 5.20 -14.93
N ALA A 711 7.68 4.66 -15.41
CA ALA A 711 7.78 4.05 -16.72
C ALA A 711 9.02 3.16 -16.79
N LEU A 712 9.15 2.34 -17.85
CA LEU A 712 10.40 1.66 -18.18
C LEU A 712 11.55 2.68 -18.18
N GLN A 713 12.67 2.40 -17.50
CA GLN A 713 13.81 3.32 -17.42
C GLN A 713 15.05 2.78 -18.10
N LEU A 714 15.78 3.66 -18.76
CA LEU A 714 17.12 3.38 -19.27
C LEU A 714 18.15 3.62 -18.16
N THR A 715 19.25 2.88 -18.20
CA THR A 715 20.38 3.13 -17.28
C THR A 715 21.04 4.47 -17.57
N VAL A 716 21.68 5.08 -16.57
CA VAL A 716 22.50 6.28 -16.76
C VAL A 716 23.65 5.96 -17.73
N ASP A 717 23.52 6.38 -18.97
CA ASP A 717 24.51 6.23 -20.03
C ASP A 717 24.24 7.23 -21.16
N ASP A 718 25.20 7.37 -22.08
CA ASP A 718 25.00 8.11 -23.32
C ASP A 718 25.89 7.47 -24.42
N PRO A 719 25.31 6.74 -25.38
CA PRO A 719 26.06 6.08 -26.46
C PRO A 719 26.85 7.04 -27.36
N LEU A 720 26.51 8.33 -27.36
CA LEU A 720 27.16 9.38 -28.14
C LEU A 720 28.18 10.18 -27.32
N ALA A 721 28.45 9.78 -26.07
CA ALA A 721 29.33 10.51 -25.18
C ALA A 721 30.77 10.64 -25.71
N SER A 722 31.29 11.86 -25.65
CA SER A 722 32.72 12.14 -25.77
C SER A 722 33.51 11.57 -24.58
N PRO A 723 34.84 11.36 -24.74
CA PRO A 723 35.70 10.95 -23.61
C PRO A 723 35.60 11.87 -22.39
N ALA A 724 35.41 13.18 -22.59
CA ALA A 724 35.25 14.15 -21.51
C ALA A 724 33.93 13.98 -20.71
N GLN A 725 32.84 13.58 -21.39
CA GLN A 725 31.55 13.31 -20.75
C GLN A 725 31.53 12.01 -19.94
N THR A 726 32.46 11.09 -20.22
CA THR A 726 32.53 9.78 -19.56
C THR A 726 32.71 9.90 -18.04
N GLN A 727 33.43 10.93 -17.56
CA GLN A 727 33.62 11.16 -16.12
C GLN A 727 32.31 11.58 -15.42
N LEU A 728 31.53 12.48 -16.05
CA LEU A 728 30.22 12.89 -15.54
C LEU A 728 29.26 11.69 -15.48
N ILE A 729 29.15 10.94 -16.57
CA ILE A 729 28.27 9.77 -16.67
C ILE A 729 28.60 8.77 -15.57
N LYS A 730 29.88 8.50 -15.34
CA LYS A 730 30.31 7.60 -14.26
C LYS A 730 29.90 8.13 -12.88
N ALA A 731 30.18 9.40 -12.57
CA ALA A 731 29.84 9.99 -11.29
C ALA A 731 28.32 9.95 -11.01
N VAL A 732 27.50 10.31 -12.00
CA VAL A 732 26.04 10.27 -11.89
C VAL A 732 25.56 8.82 -11.76
N ARG A 733 26.07 7.89 -12.56
CA ARG A 733 25.70 6.46 -12.51
C ARG A 733 26.00 5.85 -11.13
N ASP A 734 27.18 6.11 -10.60
CA ASP A 734 27.61 5.59 -9.29
C ASP A 734 26.76 6.20 -8.16
N ALA A 735 26.44 7.50 -8.24
CA ALA A 735 25.62 8.19 -7.23
C ALA A 735 24.12 7.79 -7.30
N VAL A 736 23.53 7.72 -8.49
CA VAL A 736 22.12 7.28 -8.70
C VAL A 736 21.94 5.82 -8.25
N GLY A 737 22.91 4.96 -8.54
CA GLY A 737 22.82 3.53 -8.28
C GLY A 737 21.62 2.91 -8.99
N GLY A 738 20.74 2.22 -8.24
CA GLY A 738 19.54 1.57 -8.75
C GLY A 738 18.23 2.38 -8.65
N ARG A 739 18.29 3.68 -8.36
CA ARG A 739 17.10 4.52 -8.11
C ARG A 739 16.55 5.18 -9.37
N THR A 740 16.23 4.36 -10.37
CA THR A 740 15.76 4.81 -11.70
C THR A 740 14.30 4.43 -11.92
N HIS A 741 13.36 5.07 -11.20
CA HIS A 741 11.94 4.66 -11.20
C HIS A 741 11.03 5.62 -11.97
N PHE A 742 11.39 6.91 -11.99
CA PHE A 742 10.55 7.97 -12.51
C PHE A 742 11.22 8.77 -13.63
N THR A 743 10.37 9.42 -14.41
CA THR A 743 10.74 10.38 -15.46
C THR A 743 10.07 11.72 -15.17
N PRO A 744 10.75 12.87 -15.39
CA PRO A 744 10.17 14.18 -15.15
C PRO A 744 9.19 14.58 -16.25
N VAL A 745 8.07 15.18 -15.87
CA VAL A 745 7.06 15.74 -16.79
C VAL A 745 7.06 17.26 -16.62
N ALA A 746 8.04 17.93 -17.23
CA ALA A 746 8.35 19.35 -16.96
C ALA A 746 7.23 20.34 -17.34
N ASP A 747 6.31 19.94 -18.23
CA ASP A 747 5.18 20.77 -18.69
C ASP A 747 3.90 20.54 -17.87
N ALA A 748 3.91 19.61 -16.91
CA ALA A 748 2.79 19.36 -16.02
C ALA A 748 2.67 20.44 -14.91
N SER A 749 1.58 20.40 -14.14
CA SER A 749 1.37 21.30 -13.01
C SER A 749 1.82 20.66 -11.69
N TYR A 750 2.60 21.40 -10.90
CA TYR A 750 3.06 20.95 -9.59
C TYR A 750 2.02 21.20 -8.47
N THR A 751 1.45 20.14 -7.92
CA THR A 751 0.44 20.17 -6.83
C THR A 751 0.69 19.09 -5.78
N PRO A 752 1.69 19.27 -4.90
CA PRO A 752 2.04 18.27 -3.89
C PRO A 752 0.98 18.06 -2.79
N LEU A 753 -0.03 18.94 -2.71
CA LEU A 753 -1.23 18.77 -1.89
C LEU A 753 -2.42 18.50 -2.83
N ARG A 754 -2.92 17.26 -2.79
CA ARG A 754 -4.13 16.81 -3.47
C ARG A 754 -5.34 17.41 -2.77
N ALA A 755 -6.05 18.32 -3.41
CA ALA A 755 -7.18 19.08 -2.90
C ALA A 755 -7.99 19.66 -4.07
N GLU A 756 -8.42 18.80 -4.99
CA GLU A 756 -9.04 19.18 -6.25
C GLU A 756 -10.41 18.52 -6.46
N LEU A 757 -11.26 19.19 -7.23
CA LEU A 757 -12.42 18.57 -7.87
C LEU A 757 -11.96 17.86 -9.15
N LEU A 758 -12.28 16.58 -9.27
CA LEU A 758 -11.92 15.70 -10.38
C LEU A 758 -13.14 15.39 -11.24
N ARG A 759 -13.00 15.47 -12.57
CA ARG A 759 -13.99 14.98 -13.54
C ARG A 759 -13.32 14.09 -14.58
N VAL A 760 -13.97 13.02 -15.00
CA VAL A 760 -13.46 12.17 -16.10
C VAL A 760 -13.96 12.76 -17.42
N SER A 761 -13.04 13.23 -18.27
CA SER A 761 -13.39 13.83 -19.57
C SER A 761 -13.38 12.80 -20.69
N ARG A 762 -12.40 11.88 -20.71
CA ARG A 762 -12.25 10.92 -21.80
C ARG A 762 -11.68 9.60 -21.30
N LEU A 763 -12.19 8.48 -21.83
CA LEU A 763 -11.62 7.14 -21.63
C LEU A 763 -11.35 6.48 -22.98
N ARG A 764 -10.35 5.61 -23.03
CA ARG A 764 -10.12 4.68 -24.14
C ARG A 764 -9.82 3.30 -23.60
N LEU A 765 -10.66 2.33 -23.96
CA LEU A 765 -10.40 0.92 -23.69
C LEU A 765 -9.59 0.34 -24.85
N VAL A 766 -8.52 -0.38 -24.52
CA VAL A 766 -7.62 -1.02 -25.48
C VAL A 766 -7.57 -2.51 -25.19
N ASP A 767 -7.68 -3.33 -26.22
CA ASP A 767 -7.54 -4.78 -26.11
C ASP A 767 -6.10 -5.28 -26.29
N VAL A 768 -5.88 -6.59 -26.10
CA VAL A 768 -4.55 -7.22 -26.25
C VAL A 768 -3.95 -7.10 -27.65
N PHE A 769 -4.75 -6.86 -28.70
CA PHE A 769 -4.29 -6.66 -30.07
C PHE A 769 -4.00 -5.17 -30.39
N GLY A 770 -4.27 -4.27 -29.44
CA GLY A 770 -4.09 -2.84 -29.61
C GLY A 770 -5.29 -2.12 -30.21
N ARG A 771 -6.39 -2.82 -30.53
CA ARG A 771 -7.63 -2.16 -30.97
C ARG A 771 -8.22 -1.38 -29.81
N PHE A 772 -8.88 -0.28 -30.11
CA PHE A 772 -9.39 0.59 -29.07
C PHE A 772 -10.77 1.17 -29.33
N LYS A 773 -11.46 1.48 -28.24
CA LYS A 773 -12.79 2.12 -28.21
C LYS A 773 -12.72 3.39 -27.36
N ASP A 774 -13.00 4.53 -27.96
CA ASP A 774 -12.99 5.84 -27.32
C ASP A 774 -14.37 6.20 -26.73
N TYR A 775 -14.35 6.81 -25.54
CA TYR A 775 -15.50 7.32 -24.81
C TYR A 775 -15.25 8.78 -24.43
N SER A 776 -15.81 9.70 -25.20
CA SER A 776 -15.56 11.15 -25.05
C SER A 776 -16.44 11.85 -24.01
N THR A 777 -17.49 11.19 -23.51
CA THR A 777 -18.38 11.69 -22.45
C THR A 777 -18.93 10.50 -21.65
N PRO A 778 -18.11 9.86 -20.80
CA PRO A 778 -18.56 8.72 -20.02
C PRO A 778 -19.66 9.12 -19.02
N ASP A 779 -20.63 8.23 -18.79
CA ASP A 779 -21.62 8.39 -17.71
C ASP A 779 -20.96 8.04 -16.37
N VAL A 780 -20.57 9.08 -15.61
CA VAL A 780 -19.81 8.95 -14.36
C VAL A 780 -20.70 9.08 -13.14
N ARG A 781 -20.69 8.06 -12.30
CA ARG A 781 -21.23 8.06 -10.93
C ARG A 781 -20.11 8.27 -9.93
N VAL A 782 -20.43 8.91 -8.81
CA VAL A 782 -19.47 9.27 -7.77
C VAL A 782 -19.92 8.64 -6.45
N ALA A 783 -19.04 7.84 -5.83
CA ALA A 783 -19.30 7.26 -4.52
C ALA A 783 -19.50 8.34 -3.46
N LYS A 784 -20.29 8.04 -2.42
CA LYS A 784 -20.68 9.00 -1.39
C LYS A 784 -19.49 9.69 -0.73
N GLY A 785 -18.41 8.95 -0.46
CA GLY A 785 -17.19 9.49 0.16
C GLY A 785 -16.46 10.55 -0.67
N LEU A 786 -16.71 10.62 -1.98
CA LEU A 786 -16.14 11.63 -2.88
C LEU A 786 -17.17 12.66 -3.37
N GLN A 787 -18.40 12.65 -2.87
CA GLN A 787 -19.40 13.61 -3.34
C GLN A 787 -19.02 15.04 -2.89
N PRO A 788 -18.98 16.01 -3.82
CA PRO A 788 -18.77 17.40 -3.44
C PRO A 788 -19.94 17.95 -2.61
N PRO A 789 -19.68 18.97 -1.77
CA PRO A 789 -20.73 19.70 -1.08
C PRO A 789 -21.68 20.37 -2.10
N PRO A 790 -22.92 20.69 -1.72
CA PRO A 790 -23.94 21.18 -2.66
C PRO A 790 -23.48 22.36 -3.54
N GLY A 791 -22.68 23.29 -3.01
CA GLY A 791 -22.18 24.46 -3.76
C GLY A 791 -21.13 24.16 -4.83
N LEU A 792 -20.50 22.98 -4.81
CA LEU A 792 -19.50 22.54 -5.80
C LEU A 792 -20.01 21.36 -6.65
N ARG A 793 -21.24 20.91 -6.42
CA ARG A 793 -21.77 19.69 -7.03
C ARG A 793 -22.10 19.91 -8.49
N GLN A 794 -21.43 19.16 -9.34
CA GLN A 794 -21.72 19.05 -10.77
C GLN A 794 -21.84 17.57 -11.14
N ASP A 795 -22.52 17.26 -12.25
CA ASP A 795 -22.68 15.88 -12.70
C ASP A 795 -21.32 15.22 -12.93
N GLY A 796 -21.13 14.02 -12.36
CA GLY A 796 -19.89 13.24 -12.48
C GLY A 796 -18.65 13.85 -11.81
N SER A 797 -18.77 14.92 -11.02
CA SER A 797 -17.64 15.54 -10.32
C SER A 797 -17.39 14.93 -8.95
N ALA A 798 -16.15 14.52 -8.69
CA ALA A 798 -15.69 13.95 -7.43
C ALA A 798 -14.77 14.93 -6.69
N LEU A 799 -15.02 15.17 -5.41
CA LEU A 799 -14.14 15.99 -4.57
C LEU A 799 -13.10 15.10 -3.90
N LEU A 800 -11.83 15.33 -4.19
CA LEU A 800 -10.75 14.62 -3.53
C LEU A 800 -10.45 15.29 -2.17
N ALA A 801 -10.52 14.50 -1.10
CA ALA A 801 -10.13 14.95 0.23
C ALA A 801 -8.66 15.44 0.26
N PRO A 802 -8.34 16.43 1.10
CA PRO A 802 -6.99 16.98 1.19
C PRO A 802 -6.00 15.89 1.61
N ARG A 803 -4.98 15.63 0.79
CA ARG A 803 -3.92 14.63 1.05
C ARG A 803 -2.58 15.09 0.54
N LEU A 804 -1.51 14.65 1.19
CA LEU A 804 -0.14 14.84 0.70
C LEU A 804 0.15 13.79 -0.39
N ALA A 805 0.54 14.24 -1.59
CA ALA A 805 0.90 13.33 -2.68
C ALA A 805 2.17 12.51 -2.33
N GLN A 806 3.12 13.16 -1.64
CA GLN A 806 4.26 12.48 -1.04
C GLN A 806 3.84 11.73 0.24
N PRO A 807 4.28 10.48 0.44
CA PRO A 807 3.95 9.74 1.67
C PRO A 807 4.41 10.47 2.93
N ALA A 808 3.63 10.38 4.00
CA ALA A 808 3.86 11.10 5.25
C ALA A 808 3.41 10.29 6.47
N ARG A 809 3.80 10.72 7.67
CA ARG A 809 3.33 10.16 8.94
C ARG A 809 3.08 11.25 9.98
N LEU A 810 2.10 11.02 10.83
CA LEU A 810 1.92 11.77 12.06
C LEU A 810 2.68 11.03 13.17
N GLN A 811 3.74 11.66 13.66
CA GLN A 811 4.48 11.18 14.82
C GLN A 811 3.84 11.75 16.07
N PHE A 812 3.34 10.86 16.93
CA PHE A 812 2.85 11.19 18.25
C PHE A 812 3.54 10.23 19.22
N ARG A 813 4.39 10.77 20.12
CA ARG A 813 5.34 9.99 20.91
C ARG A 813 5.45 10.50 22.33
N TRP A 814 5.58 9.58 23.29
CA TRP A 814 5.91 9.92 24.67
C TRP A 814 7.35 10.40 24.78
N ARG A 815 7.59 11.47 25.53
CA ARG A 815 8.92 12.02 25.78
C ARG A 815 9.32 11.75 27.22
N SER A 816 10.60 11.53 27.47
CA SER A 816 11.07 11.32 28.83
C SER A 816 10.82 12.57 29.69
N ALA A 817 10.30 12.36 30.90
CA ALA A 817 10.12 13.41 31.90
C ALA A 817 11.47 14.01 32.34
N SER A 818 12.49 13.16 32.52
CA SER A 818 13.83 13.56 32.96
C SER A 818 14.68 14.17 31.86
N ASN A 819 14.40 13.87 30.59
CA ASN A 819 15.08 14.49 29.44
C ASN A 819 14.12 14.72 28.26
N PRO A 820 13.63 15.95 28.03
CA PRO A 820 12.65 16.25 26.97
C PRO A 820 13.17 15.98 25.55
N SER A 821 14.50 15.95 25.36
CA SER A 821 15.08 15.69 24.03
C SER A 821 14.97 14.23 23.59
N LYS A 822 14.68 13.31 24.53
CA LYS A 822 14.64 11.86 24.28
C LYS A 822 13.22 11.33 24.31
N GLU A 823 12.95 10.35 23.45
CA GLU A 823 11.73 9.54 23.56
C GLU A 823 11.72 8.78 24.90
N SER A 824 10.53 8.51 25.43
CA SER A 824 10.40 7.70 26.63
C SER A 824 10.83 6.26 26.34
N ALA A 825 11.66 5.68 27.22
CA ALA A 825 12.13 4.31 27.06
C ALA A 825 11.37 3.36 27.99
N ASP A 826 11.51 2.06 27.72
CA ASP A 826 10.94 0.97 28.52
C ASP A 826 11.72 0.77 29.84
N SER A 827 11.78 1.83 30.66
CA SER A 827 12.31 1.78 32.03
C SER A 827 11.63 2.81 32.92
N ILE A 828 11.45 2.47 34.20
CA ILE A 828 10.76 3.28 35.21
C ILE A 828 11.30 4.72 35.28
N ASN A 829 12.63 4.90 35.20
CA ASN A 829 13.29 6.22 35.32
C ASN A 829 13.29 7.07 34.03
N SER A 830 12.71 6.55 32.96
CA SER A 830 12.64 7.20 31.64
C SER A 830 11.21 7.37 31.12
N GLY A 831 10.22 7.20 32.00
CA GLY A 831 8.80 7.34 31.69
C GLY A 831 8.40 8.78 31.30
N PRO A 832 7.18 8.96 30.78
CA PRO A 832 6.68 10.29 30.39
C PRO A 832 6.06 11.09 31.53
N VAL A 833 5.84 10.46 32.69
CA VAL A 833 5.12 11.02 33.85
C VAL A 833 5.96 12.10 34.54
N LEU A 834 5.44 13.33 34.58
CA LEU A 834 6.03 14.47 35.29
C LEU A 834 5.63 14.48 36.78
N GLY A 835 4.39 14.07 37.07
CA GLY A 835 3.80 14.08 38.40
C GLY A 835 2.31 13.74 38.34
N TRP A 836 1.71 13.53 39.51
CA TRP A 836 0.29 13.22 39.65
C TRP A 836 -0.48 14.41 40.20
N VAL A 837 -1.72 14.52 39.75
CA VAL A 837 -2.66 15.58 40.09
C VAL A 837 -3.99 14.94 40.46
N ILE A 838 -4.47 15.24 41.66
CA ILE A 838 -5.70 14.66 42.19
C ILE A 838 -6.66 15.80 42.56
N PRO A 839 -7.75 16.02 41.80
CA PRO A 839 -8.76 17.01 42.13
C PRO A 839 -9.56 16.58 43.37
N ASN A 840 -9.48 17.34 44.46
CA ASN A 840 -10.29 17.07 45.65
C ASN A 840 -11.54 17.96 45.65
N HIS A 841 -12.67 17.35 45.31
CA HIS A 841 -13.96 18.04 45.20
C HIS A 841 -14.53 18.49 46.57
N LEU A 842 -14.15 17.85 47.69
CA LEU A 842 -14.64 18.21 49.02
C LEU A 842 -14.10 19.57 49.48
N GLU A 843 -12.82 19.84 49.20
CA GLU A 843 -12.12 21.03 49.68
C GLU A 843 -11.87 22.07 48.59
N ARG A 844 -12.32 21.82 47.36
CA ARG A 844 -11.99 22.63 46.16
C ARG A 844 -10.48 22.86 46.07
N SER A 845 -9.72 21.77 46.25
CA SER A 845 -8.25 21.79 46.27
C SER A 845 -7.66 20.84 45.22
N LEU A 846 -6.39 21.04 44.87
CA LEU A 846 -5.64 20.20 43.94
C LEU A 846 -4.44 19.59 44.65
N MET A 847 -4.43 18.28 44.85
CA MET A 847 -3.29 17.57 45.45
C MET A 847 -2.25 17.22 44.38
N LEU A 848 -0.98 17.36 44.74
CA LEU A 848 0.17 17.17 43.86
C LEU A 848 1.11 16.12 44.46
N HIS A 849 1.44 15.10 43.66
CA HIS A 849 2.42 14.07 44.03
C HIS A 849 3.53 13.97 42.98
N ALA A 850 4.72 13.59 43.40
CA ALA A 850 5.82 13.28 42.50
C ALA A 850 5.50 12.05 41.62
N ALA A 851 6.26 11.84 40.54
CA ALA A 851 6.02 10.75 39.60
C ALA A 851 6.02 9.34 40.26
N ASN A 852 6.76 9.16 41.35
CA ASN A 852 6.82 7.94 42.16
C ASN A 852 5.69 7.81 43.20
N GLY A 853 4.74 8.74 43.25
CA GLY A 853 3.62 8.76 44.19
C GLY A 853 3.86 9.50 45.49
N GLN A 854 5.10 9.96 45.76
CA GLN A 854 5.41 10.70 46.98
C GLN A 854 4.54 11.98 47.06
N PRO A 855 3.78 12.17 48.16
CA PRO A 855 2.93 13.34 48.30
C PRO A 855 3.77 14.60 48.51
N LEU A 856 3.53 15.65 47.71
CA LEU A 856 4.29 16.91 47.76
C LEU A 856 3.52 18.00 48.52
N GLY A 857 2.25 18.16 48.18
CA GLY A 857 1.37 19.14 48.81
C GLY A 857 0.09 19.36 48.02
N LYS A 858 -0.65 20.41 48.39
CA LYS A 858 -1.90 20.77 47.73
C LYS A 858 -2.08 22.27 47.59
N LEU A 859 -2.82 22.65 46.55
CA LEU A 859 -3.27 24.00 46.29
C LEU A 859 -4.74 24.12 46.71
N VAL A 860 -5.02 24.92 47.73
CA VAL A 860 -6.36 25.09 48.30
C VAL A 860 -6.91 26.46 47.91
N LEU A 861 -8.16 26.48 47.43
CA LEU A 861 -8.85 27.74 47.18
C LEU A 861 -9.58 28.23 48.44
N ALA A 862 -9.05 29.29 49.08
CA ALA A 862 -9.65 29.92 50.26
C ALA A 862 -9.61 31.45 50.12
N ASP A 863 -10.63 32.15 50.59
CA ASP A 863 -10.73 33.62 50.55
C ASP A 863 -10.50 34.26 49.14
N ASN A 864 -10.96 33.58 48.08
CA ASN A 864 -10.70 33.92 46.66
C ASN A 864 -9.20 33.95 46.28
N LYS A 865 -8.33 33.33 47.08
CA LYS A 865 -6.89 33.18 46.82
C LYS A 865 -6.50 31.70 46.80
N VAL A 866 -5.40 31.41 46.14
CA VAL A 866 -4.80 30.08 46.14
C VAL A 866 -3.74 30.01 47.23
N HIS A 867 -3.87 29.03 48.13
CA HIS A 867 -2.95 28.78 49.22
C HIS A 867 -2.19 27.47 48.99
N TRP A 868 -0.89 27.47 49.30
CA TRP A 868 -0.05 26.27 49.27
C TRP A 868 0.03 25.64 50.67
N SER A 869 -0.13 24.32 50.74
CA SER A 869 0.12 23.54 51.95
C SER A 869 0.93 22.29 51.61
N CYS A 870 2.00 22.03 52.37
CA CYS A 870 2.80 20.81 52.23
C CYS A 870 1.98 19.57 52.59
N ALA A 871 2.23 18.47 51.89
CA ALA A 871 1.48 17.26 52.17
C ALA A 871 1.92 16.65 53.52
N PRO A 872 0.96 16.19 54.34
CA PRO A 872 1.28 15.43 55.53
C PRO A 872 2.07 14.18 55.16
N LEU A 873 3.14 13.89 55.91
CA LEU A 873 3.97 12.69 55.72
C LEU A 873 4.70 12.61 54.36
N GLY A 874 4.75 13.72 53.60
CA GLY A 874 5.43 13.81 52.29
C GLY A 874 6.95 13.99 52.33
N GLY A 875 7.57 13.84 53.50
CA GLY A 875 9.01 14.02 53.70
C GLY A 875 9.47 15.48 53.85
N PHE A 876 8.56 16.45 53.74
CA PHE A 876 8.83 17.87 53.94
C PHE A 876 8.15 18.40 55.21
N ALA A 877 8.81 19.28 55.94
CA ALA A 877 8.25 19.92 57.14
C ALA A 877 7.06 20.82 56.81
N TYR A 878 6.13 20.98 57.75
CA TYR A 878 4.98 21.86 57.56
C TYR A 878 5.41 23.33 57.31
N GLY A 879 4.78 23.97 56.33
CA GLY A 879 5.07 25.35 55.92
C GLY A 879 6.33 25.52 55.04
N THR A 880 6.89 24.43 54.51
CA THR A 880 7.97 24.51 53.50
C THR A 880 7.46 25.19 52.22
N PRO A 881 8.17 26.21 51.67
CA PRO A 881 7.74 26.86 50.43
C PRO A 881 7.66 25.89 49.25
N LEU A 882 6.71 26.12 48.33
CA LEU A 882 6.47 25.30 47.14
C LEU A 882 7.75 25.06 46.34
N GLU A 883 8.56 26.10 46.11
CA GLU A 883 9.79 26.02 45.33
C GLU A 883 10.81 25.05 45.94
N THR A 884 10.83 24.94 47.27
CA THR A 884 11.75 24.05 47.99
C THR A 884 11.28 22.61 47.90
N VAL A 885 9.96 22.36 47.94
CA VAL A 885 9.37 21.02 47.79
C VAL A 885 9.59 20.46 46.39
N PHE A 886 9.56 21.32 45.37
CA PHE A 886 9.65 20.93 43.97
C PHE A 886 11.08 20.94 43.38
N VAL A 887 12.12 21.21 44.19
CA VAL A 887 13.51 21.37 43.70
C VAL A 887 14.04 20.14 42.94
N ASP A 888 13.66 18.94 43.38
CA ASP A 888 14.07 17.67 42.77
C ASP A 888 13.04 17.14 41.74
N GLN A 889 11.98 17.90 41.47
CA GLN A 889 10.92 17.53 40.54
C GLN A 889 11.22 18.05 39.12
N PRO A 890 10.61 17.46 38.07
CA PRO A 890 10.73 18.00 36.72
C PRO A 890 10.31 19.48 36.66
N ALA A 891 11.11 20.32 35.98
CA ALA A 891 10.87 21.77 35.91
C ALA A 891 9.46 22.12 35.42
N ASP A 892 8.92 21.35 34.47
CA ASP A 892 7.55 21.51 33.98
C ASP A 892 6.49 21.31 35.07
N PHE A 893 6.71 20.38 36.01
CA PHE A 893 5.78 20.14 37.11
C PHE A 893 5.81 21.27 38.15
N LEU A 894 7.01 21.82 38.43
CA LEU A 894 7.16 23.03 39.23
C LEU A 894 6.44 24.22 38.57
N HIS A 895 6.68 24.45 37.28
CA HIS A 895 6.05 25.56 36.55
C HIS A 895 4.54 25.44 36.49
N PHE A 896 4.00 24.23 36.35
CA PHE A 896 2.56 23.95 36.47
C PHE A 896 2.03 24.37 37.85
N ALA A 897 2.66 23.90 38.93
CA ALA A 897 2.24 24.21 40.30
C ALA A 897 2.34 25.72 40.59
N GLN A 898 3.42 26.37 40.15
CA GLN A 898 3.62 27.81 40.28
C GLN A 898 2.62 28.64 39.49
N ALA A 899 2.24 28.23 38.28
CA ALA A 899 1.26 28.96 37.48
C ALA A 899 -0.13 28.98 38.15
N LEU A 900 -0.50 27.89 38.81
CA LEU A 900 -1.72 27.79 39.60
C LEU A 900 -1.63 28.54 40.95
N TYR A 901 -0.46 28.54 41.59
CA TYR A 901 -0.24 29.18 42.91
C TYR A 901 0.00 30.69 42.86
N ASN A 902 0.88 31.17 41.99
CA ASN A 902 1.36 32.57 41.99
C ASN A 902 0.30 33.57 41.50
N ASN A 903 -0.81 33.08 40.94
CA ASN A 903 -1.94 33.91 40.56
C ASN A 903 -2.90 34.00 41.75
N THR A 904 -2.85 35.13 42.48
CA THR A 904 -3.58 35.30 43.75
C THR A 904 -5.10 35.46 43.58
N ASP A 905 -5.64 35.41 42.36
CA ASP A 905 -7.08 35.38 42.08
C ASP A 905 -7.53 33.95 41.76
N LYS A 906 -8.69 33.57 42.29
CA LYS A 906 -9.32 32.25 42.10
C LYS A 906 -9.52 31.84 40.64
N SER A 907 -9.55 32.81 39.72
CA SER A 907 -9.90 32.63 38.31
C SER A 907 -9.03 31.59 37.58
N VAL A 908 -7.76 31.44 37.95
CA VAL A 908 -6.87 30.44 37.30
C VAL A 908 -7.10 29.03 37.80
N LEU A 909 -7.17 28.82 39.13
CA LEU A 909 -7.41 27.48 39.69
C LEU A 909 -8.85 27.01 39.45
N GLU A 910 -9.85 27.90 39.60
CA GLU A 910 -11.24 27.58 39.22
C GLU A 910 -11.35 27.34 37.70
N GLY A 911 -10.67 28.15 36.88
CA GLY A 911 -10.62 27.99 35.42
C GLY A 911 -9.95 26.69 34.96
N PHE A 912 -9.14 26.06 35.80
CA PHE A 912 -8.55 24.74 35.57
C PHE A 912 -9.46 23.60 36.08
N LEU A 913 -9.95 23.69 37.32
CA LEU A 913 -10.75 22.63 37.95
C LEU A 913 -12.10 22.42 37.23
N VAL A 914 -12.79 23.49 36.82
CA VAL A 914 -14.12 23.37 36.19
C VAL A 914 -14.09 22.58 34.88
N PRO A 915 -13.18 22.87 33.91
CA PRO A 915 -13.07 22.05 32.70
C PRO A 915 -12.60 20.62 32.96
N VAL A 916 -11.73 20.39 33.95
CA VAL A 916 -11.28 19.04 34.35
C VAL A 916 -12.46 18.21 34.85
N ASP A 917 -13.24 18.76 35.78
CA ASP A 917 -14.44 18.10 36.33
C ASP A 917 -15.47 17.81 35.24
N PHE A 918 -15.59 18.69 34.25
CA PHE A 918 -16.47 18.48 33.11
C PHE A 918 -15.95 17.38 32.16
N ALA A 919 -14.66 17.37 31.85
CA ALA A 919 -14.02 16.37 31.00
C ALA A 919 -14.12 14.95 31.59
N LEU A 920 -13.93 14.82 32.92
CA LEU A 920 -14.02 13.54 33.63
C LEU A 920 -15.38 12.85 33.50
N ARG A 921 -16.46 13.58 33.20
CA ARG A 921 -17.80 12.98 32.96
C ARG A 921 -17.86 12.13 31.69
N TYR A 922 -16.89 12.28 30.79
CA TYR A 922 -16.88 11.65 29.47
C TYR A 922 -15.74 10.64 29.27
N CYS A 923 -14.83 10.51 30.25
CA CYS A 923 -13.72 9.56 30.21
C CYS A 923 -13.99 8.41 31.19
N LEU A 924 -14.18 7.19 30.68
CA LEU A 924 -14.44 5.99 31.50
C LEU A 924 -13.47 4.87 31.07
N PRO A 925 -12.26 4.81 31.63
CA PRO A 925 -11.33 3.72 31.31
C PRO A 925 -11.91 2.36 31.75
N ASP A 926 -11.66 1.28 30.99
CA ASP A 926 -12.25 -0.06 31.22
C ASP A 926 -12.00 -0.62 32.64
N GLN A 927 -10.95 -0.17 33.32
CA GLN A 927 -10.58 -0.57 34.69
C GLN A 927 -11.19 0.33 35.79
N PHE A 928 -12.13 1.21 35.46
CA PHE A 928 -12.74 2.15 36.41
C PHE A 928 -13.53 1.46 37.54
N ALA A 929 -14.13 0.31 37.26
CA ALA A 929 -15.00 -0.41 38.20
C ALA A 929 -14.28 -0.90 39.47
N GLU A 930 -12.97 -1.17 39.42
CA GLU A 930 -12.21 -1.69 40.57
C GLU A 930 -11.73 -0.59 41.54
N THR A 931 -11.78 0.69 41.15
CA THR A 931 -11.30 1.84 41.96
C THR A 931 -12.40 2.83 42.37
N ALA A 932 -13.66 2.55 42.03
CA ALA A 932 -14.78 3.48 42.11
C ALA A 932 -15.07 4.03 43.53
N GLU A 933 -14.78 3.29 44.61
CA GLU A 933 -15.18 3.70 45.97
C GLU A 933 -14.33 4.84 46.57
N HIS A 934 -13.06 4.98 46.16
CA HIS A 934 -12.17 6.07 46.63
C HIS A 934 -12.31 7.36 45.80
N VAL A 935 -12.63 7.22 44.50
CA VAL A 935 -12.89 8.34 43.59
C VAL A 935 -14.06 9.22 44.07
N VAL A 936 -15.01 8.63 44.83
CA VAL A 936 -16.17 9.36 45.40
C VAL A 936 -15.76 10.46 46.37
N LEU A 937 -14.66 10.29 47.13
CA LEU A 937 -14.21 11.27 48.12
C LEU A 937 -13.09 12.18 47.60
N SER A 938 -12.17 11.66 46.79
CA SER A 938 -10.94 12.37 46.42
C SER A 938 -10.76 12.66 44.93
N GLY A 939 -11.78 12.48 44.09
CA GLY A 939 -11.65 12.63 42.64
C GLY A 939 -10.71 11.61 42.00
N GLN A 940 -10.61 11.64 40.67
CA GLN A 940 -9.84 10.67 39.89
C GLN A 940 -8.35 11.08 39.83
N PRO A 941 -7.39 10.18 40.14
CA PRO A 941 -5.97 10.48 39.97
C PRO A 941 -5.60 10.68 38.51
N LEU A 942 -5.03 11.83 38.18
CA LEU A 942 -4.59 12.21 36.85
C LEU A 942 -3.07 12.34 36.78
N VAL A 943 -2.53 12.19 35.58
CA VAL A 943 -1.10 12.32 35.29
C VAL A 943 -0.83 13.52 34.40
N LEU A 944 0.18 14.32 34.75
CA LEU A 944 0.86 15.19 33.79
C LEU A 944 1.93 14.37 33.07
N ALA A 945 1.84 14.27 31.75
CA ALA A 945 2.81 13.54 30.93
C ALA A 945 3.35 14.37 29.76
N ARG A 946 4.61 14.16 29.40
CA ARG A 946 5.23 14.84 28.26
C ARG A 946 5.09 14.02 26.98
N ALA A 947 4.63 14.65 25.92
CA ALA A 947 4.51 14.06 24.59
C ALA A 947 5.09 14.99 23.52
N SER A 948 5.27 14.48 22.31
CA SER A 948 5.66 15.26 21.15
C SER A 948 4.83 14.90 19.93
N LEU A 949 4.62 15.89 19.07
CA LEU A 949 3.84 15.78 17.84
C LEU A 949 4.64 16.35 16.66
N ALA A 950 4.70 15.62 15.55
CA ALA A 950 5.32 16.10 14.31
C ALA A 950 4.64 15.50 13.07
N LEU A 951 4.58 16.26 11.98
CA LEU A 951 4.19 15.76 10.67
C LEU A 951 5.45 15.61 9.80
N GLU A 952 5.78 14.38 9.45
CA GLU A 952 7.02 14.03 8.76
C GLU A 952 6.72 13.45 7.37
N LEU A 953 7.38 13.98 6.34
CA LEU A 953 7.37 13.42 4.98
C LEU A 953 8.36 12.26 4.84
N LEU A 954 8.11 11.34 3.92
CA LEU A 954 9.04 10.26 3.58
C LEU A 954 10.22 10.83 2.78
N GLY A 955 11.21 11.37 3.49
CA GLY A 955 12.35 12.09 2.93
C GLY A 955 12.08 13.60 2.78
N PRO A 956 13.01 14.37 2.17
CA PRO A 956 12.82 15.80 1.91
C PRO A 956 11.59 16.05 1.01
N PRO A 957 10.99 17.25 1.06
CA PRO A 957 9.88 17.60 0.17
C PRO A 957 10.23 17.37 -1.30
N ALA A 958 9.28 16.82 -2.05
CA ALA A 958 9.38 16.71 -3.50
C ALA A 958 9.57 18.11 -4.13
N ARG A 959 10.31 18.15 -5.23
CA ARG A 959 10.63 19.41 -5.93
C ARG A 959 9.72 19.58 -7.14
N ASN A 960 9.41 20.83 -7.46
CA ASN A 960 8.81 21.20 -8.74
C ASN A 960 9.75 20.80 -9.89
N GLN A 961 9.24 20.03 -10.86
CA GLN A 961 10.05 19.53 -11.97
C GLN A 961 10.03 20.44 -13.21
N ALA A 962 9.39 21.61 -13.16
CA ALA A 962 9.40 22.57 -14.26
C ALA A 962 10.81 23.08 -14.60
N TRP A 963 11.03 23.44 -15.87
CA TRP A 963 12.30 24.02 -16.32
C TRP A 963 12.65 25.33 -15.60
N SER A 964 11.65 26.16 -15.31
CA SER A 964 11.81 27.42 -14.56
C SER A 964 12.25 27.17 -13.11
N ALA A 965 11.68 26.17 -12.44
CA ALA A 965 12.05 25.79 -11.07
C ALA A 965 13.49 25.24 -11.02
N LEU A 966 13.89 24.45 -12.02
CA LEU A 966 15.27 23.99 -12.15
C LEU A 966 16.24 25.17 -12.34
N ALA A 967 15.93 26.12 -13.24
CA ALA A 967 16.76 27.30 -13.45
C ALA A 967 16.95 28.13 -12.17
N GLN A 968 15.89 28.29 -11.37
CA GLN A 968 15.97 28.95 -10.05
C GLN A 968 16.88 28.17 -9.09
N SER A 969 16.75 26.84 -9.04
CA SER A 969 17.57 25.97 -8.18
C SER A 969 19.06 26.01 -8.55
N LEU A 970 19.38 26.15 -9.84
CA LEU A 970 20.76 26.31 -10.30
C LEU A 970 21.35 27.68 -9.90
N ALA A 971 20.53 28.74 -9.94
CA ALA A 971 20.94 30.08 -9.54
C ALA A 971 21.09 30.22 -8.01
N ASN A 972 20.23 29.56 -7.23
CA ASN A 972 20.28 29.52 -5.77
C ASN A 972 20.00 28.10 -5.24
N PRO A 973 21.07 27.29 -5.03
CA PRO A 973 20.96 25.92 -4.52
C PRO A 973 20.22 25.74 -3.18
N ASP A 974 20.09 26.82 -2.39
CA ASP A 974 19.44 26.79 -1.08
C ASP A 974 17.95 27.17 -1.14
N ALA A 975 17.46 27.62 -2.30
CA ALA A 975 16.07 28.04 -2.52
C ALA A 975 15.36 27.11 -3.50
N LEU A 976 15.14 25.86 -3.09
CA LEU A 976 14.43 24.86 -3.88
C LEU A 976 12.93 25.13 -3.91
N ASP A 977 12.30 25.04 -5.09
CA ASP A 977 10.85 25.14 -5.22
C ASP A 977 10.17 23.83 -4.79
N GLU A 978 9.71 23.82 -3.55
CA GLU A 978 8.96 22.74 -2.91
C GLU A 978 7.46 23.07 -2.78
N GLY A 979 6.99 24.12 -3.48
CA GLY A 979 5.58 24.54 -3.49
C GLY A 979 5.07 25.14 -2.17
N GLY A 980 5.97 25.49 -1.25
CA GLY A 980 5.62 26.10 0.06
C GLY A 980 4.95 25.13 1.05
N LEU A 981 4.88 23.83 0.72
CA LEU A 981 4.17 22.81 1.50
C LEU A 981 4.68 22.72 2.95
N ASN A 982 5.99 22.88 3.13
CA ASN A 982 6.67 22.90 4.43
C ASN A 982 6.20 24.02 5.38
N LYS A 983 5.48 25.03 4.86
CA LYS A 983 4.94 26.15 5.66
C LYS A 983 3.43 26.03 5.90
N VAL A 984 2.74 25.14 5.18
CA VAL A 984 1.28 24.96 5.33
C VAL A 984 0.97 24.38 6.70
N ARG A 985 0.01 25.00 7.40
CA ARG A 985 -0.47 24.55 8.71
C ARG A 985 -1.60 23.54 8.54
N PHE A 986 -1.37 22.33 9.03
CA PHE A 986 -2.34 21.24 9.07
C PHE A 986 -2.93 21.13 10.49
N PRO A 987 -4.26 21.08 10.63
CA PRO A 987 -4.89 20.92 11.93
C PRO A 987 -4.67 19.51 12.48
N VAL A 988 -4.51 19.40 13.79
CA VAL A 988 -4.46 18.15 14.56
C VAL A 988 -5.35 18.32 15.77
N ARG A 989 -6.36 17.46 15.86
CA ARG A 989 -7.19 17.30 17.04
C ARG A 989 -6.56 16.24 17.95
N LEU A 990 -6.31 16.60 19.20
CA LEU A 990 -5.91 15.68 20.25
C LEU A 990 -7.16 15.22 21.03
N GLY A 991 -7.21 13.93 21.31
CA GLY A 991 -8.37 13.22 21.86
C GLY A 991 -9.45 12.87 20.84
N ALA A 992 -10.29 11.92 21.22
CA ALA A 992 -11.44 11.46 20.44
C ALA A 992 -12.71 11.46 21.30
N LEU A 993 -13.58 12.45 21.07
CA LEU A 993 -14.80 12.71 21.87
C LEU A 993 -15.81 11.54 21.90
N ASN A 994 -15.71 10.63 20.94
CA ASN A 994 -16.63 9.52 20.72
C ASN A 994 -15.99 8.16 21.05
N LYS A 995 -14.80 8.16 21.65
CA LYS A 995 -14.06 6.97 22.07
C LYS A 995 -13.97 6.96 23.61
N PRO A 996 -14.74 6.10 24.29
CA PRO A 996 -14.74 6.03 25.76
C PRO A 996 -13.37 5.71 26.36
N ASP A 997 -12.51 5.04 25.60
CA ASP A 997 -11.13 4.68 25.95
C ASP A 997 -10.13 5.85 25.79
N ASP A 998 -10.54 6.98 25.20
CA ASP A 998 -9.73 8.19 25.15
C ASP A 998 -9.84 8.98 26.47
N THR A 999 -8.75 8.98 27.23
CA THR A 999 -8.71 9.55 28.57
C THR A 999 -7.99 10.89 28.64
N LEU A 1000 -7.81 11.59 27.51
CA LEU A 1000 -7.23 12.93 27.51
C LEU A 1000 -8.25 13.97 28.03
N LEU A 1001 -7.88 14.74 29.05
CA LEU A 1001 -8.73 15.82 29.57
C LEU A 1001 -8.37 17.17 28.94
N GLY A 1002 -7.08 17.40 28.73
CA GLY A 1002 -6.57 18.63 28.15
C GLY A 1002 -5.06 18.63 28.00
N TYR A 1003 -4.54 19.71 27.42
CA TYR A 1003 -3.11 19.83 27.14
C TYR A 1003 -2.61 21.28 27.17
N TRP A 1004 -1.29 21.41 27.20
CA TRP A 1004 -0.56 22.66 26.98
C TRP A 1004 0.44 22.49 25.85
N ILE A 1005 0.63 23.56 25.08
CA ILE A 1005 1.59 23.63 23.99
C ILE A 1005 2.86 24.29 24.52
N ASN A 1006 4.04 23.73 24.22
CA ASN A 1006 5.33 24.35 24.58
C ASN A 1006 5.94 25.12 23.39
N PRO A 1007 5.82 26.47 23.32
CA PRO A 1007 6.45 27.25 22.27
C PRO A 1007 7.91 27.57 22.62
N LYS A 1008 8.84 26.66 22.32
CA LYS A 1008 10.31 26.83 22.25
C LYS A 1008 11.08 27.39 23.48
N ASN A 1009 10.45 28.07 24.44
CA ASN A 1009 11.12 28.76 25.55
C ASN A 1009 10.51 28.48 26.95
N ALA A 1010 9.19 28.26 27.06
CA ALA A 1010 8.50 27.80 28.28
C ALA A 1010 7.01 27.52 27.99
N VAL A 1011 6.39 26.59 28.72
CA VAL A 1011 4.94 26.36 28.69
C VAL A 1011 4.23 27.43 29.51
N ASP A 1012 3.20 28.08 28.95
CA ASP A 1012 2.28 28.92 29.74
C ASP A 1012 1.15 28.05 30.31
N TYR A 1013 1.34 27.57 31.53
CA TYR A 1013 0.38 26.68 32.20
C TYR A 1013 -0.98 27.34 32.53
N ARG A 1014 -1.12 28.66 32.30
CA ARG A 1014 -2.40 29.38 32.41
C ARG A 1014 -3.33 29.12 31.22
N ASP A 1015 -2.78 28.76 30.06
CA ASP A 1015 -3.56 28.50 28.83
C ASP A 1015 -3.88 27.01 28.69
N PHE A 1016 -4.69 26.48 29.62
CA PHE A 1016 -5.13 25.09 29.59
C PHE A 1016 -6.14 24.85 28.45
N LYS A 1017 -5.72 24.03 27.47
CA LYS A 1017 -6.59 23.61 26.36
C LYS A 1017 -7.40 22.40 26.79
N ALA A 1018 -8.59 22.64 27.32
CA ALA A 1018 -9.51 21.59 27.74
C ALA A 1018 -10.23 21.01 26.53
N LEU A 1019 -10.35 19.68 26.45
CA LEU A 1019 -11.07 19.03 25.35
C LEU A 1019 -12.57 19.30 25.41
N TYR A 1020 -13.10 19.44 26.63
CA TYR A 1020 -14.51 19.58 26.90
C TYR A 1020 -14.77 20.88 27.66
N ARG A 1021 -15.68 21.72 27.14
CA ARG A 1021 -16.21 22.89 27.85
C ARG A 1021 -17.74 22.93 27.75
N GLU A 1022 -18.36 23.42 28.83
CA GLU A 1022 -19.79 23.73 28.87
C GLU A 1022 -20.05 24.96 27.99
N ALA A 1023 -20.97 24.88 27.01
CA ALA A 1023 -21.32 26.07 26.22
C ALA A 1023 -21.99 27.12 27.10
N VAL A 1024 -21.71 28.39 26.75
CA VAL A 1024 -22.35 29.57 27.34
C VAL A 1024 -23.88 29.56 27.15
N SER A 1025 -24.40 28.76 26.20
CA SER A 1025 -25.83 28.55 25.95
C SER A 1025 -26.23 27.07 25.99
N GLY A 1026 -26.19 26.46 27.18
CA GLY A 1026 -27.13 25.43 27.64
C GLY A 1026 -27.27 24.08 26.94
N ASP A 1027 -26.72 23.82 25.75
CA ASP A 1027 -26.81 22.48 25.13
C ASP A 1027 -25.76 22.16 24.04
N ASP A 1028 -24.79 23.04 23.76
CA ASP A 1028 -23.74 22.76 22.77
C ASP A 1028 -22.39 22.39 23.44
N ARG A 1029 -21.68 21.42 22.86
CA ARG A 1029 -20.32 21.05 23.29
C ARG A 1029 -19.33 21.90 22.47
N GLN A 1030 -18.42 22.62 23.12
CA GLN A 1030 -17.34 23.31 22.40
C GLN A 1030 -16.00 22.62 22.66
N THR A 1031 -15.29 22.34 21.57
CA THR A 1031 -13.87 21.95 21.58
C THR A 1031 -13.00 23.16 21.28
N ASP A 1032 -11.82 23.25 21.88
CA ASP A 1032 -10.82 24.24 21.48
C ASP A 1032 -10.39 24.07 20.01
N ASP A 1033 -9.85 25.15 19.41
CA ASP A 1033 -9.30 25.12 18.05
C ASP A 1033 -8.20 24.04 17.92
N PRO A 1034 -8.18 23.28 16.81
CA PRO A 1034 -7.18 22.24 16.61
C PRO A 1034 -5.76 22.82 16.58
N LEU A 1035 -4.82 22.08 17.17
CA LEU A 1035 -3.39 22.38 17.09
C LEU A 1035 -2.93 22.38 15.62
N SER A 1036 -1.93 23.17 15.28
CA SER A 1036 -1.38 23.19 13.91
C SER A 1036 0.03 22.62 13.84
N VAL A 1037 0.27 21.73 12.88
CA VAL A 1037 1.60 21.20 12.54
C VAL A 1037 1.98 21.50 11.09
N THR A 1038 3.27 21.51 10.80
CA THR A 1038 3.81 21.73 9.45
C THR A 1038 4.52 20.47 8.94
N ALA A 1039 4.52 20.25 7.62
CA ALA A 1039 5.16 19.08 6.99
C ALA A 1039 6.69 19.18 6.90
N ASP A 1040 7.31 20.09 7.67
CA ASP A 1040 8.76 20.28 7.74
C ASP A 1040 9.44 19.39 8.81
N GLY A 1041 8.67 18.50 9.45
CA GLY A 1041 9.17 17.59 10.48
C GLY A 1041 9.48 18.26 11.81
N ARG A 1042 9.12 19.54 12.01
CA ARG A 1042 9.33 20.21 13.29
C ARG A 1042 8.53 19.53 14.39
N VAL A 1043 9.23 19.21 15.47
CA VAL A 1043 8.63 18.62 16.68
C VAL A 1043 7.99 19.72 17.52
N GLN A 1044 6.72 19.52 17.86
CA GLN A 1044 5.95 20.30 18.81
C GLN A 1044 5.89 19.52 20.12
N ASP A 1045 6.50 20.05 21.18
CA ASP A 1045 6.41 19.45 22.51
C ASP A 1045 5.10 19.85 23.19
N LEU A 1046 4.52 18.89 23.92
CA LEU A 1046 3.22 18.94 24.56
C LEU A 1046 3.33 18.45 26.02
N VAL A 1047 2.51 19.03 26.89
CA VAL A 1047 2.22 18.47 28.21
C VAL A 1047 0.74 18.11 28.24
N LEU A 1048 0.44 16.85 28.55
CA LEU A 1048 -0.91 16.29 28.53
C LEU A 1048 -1.38 16.04 29.96
N LEU A 1049 -2.66 16.30 30.22
CA LEU A 1049 -3.36 15.89 31.43
C LEU A 1049 -4.35 14.77 31.05
N LEU A 1050 -4.13 13.57 31.59
CA LEU A 1050 -4.92 12.39 31.26
C LEU A 1050 -5.05 11.42 32.44
N ASP A 1051 -6.01 10.50 32.36
CA ASP A 1051 -5.94 9.26 33.13
C ASP A 1051 -4.98 8.28 32.43
N PRO A 1052 -3.93 7.78 33.08
CA PRO A 1052 -2.92 6.93 32.43
C PRO A 1052 -3.43 5.53 32.05
N ARG A 1053 -4.64 5.13 32.46
CA ARG A 1053 -5.25 3.83 32.16
C ARG A 1053 -5.88 3.74 30.77
N GLY A 1054 -6.08 4.88 30.10
CA GLY A 1054 -6.63 4.93 28.75
C GLY A 1054 -5.61 5.34 27.69
N SER A 1055 -6.10 5.46 26.46
CA SER A 1055 -5.32 5.86 25.30
C SER A 1055 -5.49 7.35 24.99
N VAL A 1056 -4.59 7.90 24.17
CA VAL A 1056 -4.72 9.25 23.61
C VAL A 1056 -4.66 9.17 22.09
N HIS A 1057 -5.66 9.76 21.42
CA HIS A 1057 -5.74 9.83 19.97
C HIS A 1057 -5.26 11.18 19.41
N ALA A 1058 -4.68 11.16 18.22
CA ALA A 1058 -4.33 12.35 17.44
C ALA A 1058 -4.81 12.18 15.99
N SER A 1059 -5.67 13.09 15.53
CA SER A 1059 -6.30 13.04 14.20
C SER A 1059 -6.08 14.33 13.44
N CYS A 1060 -5.66 14.26 12.18
CA CYS A 1060 -5.38 15.44 11.34
C CYS A 1060 -6.20 15.50 10.04
N GLY A 1061 -7.02 14.49 9.77
CA GLY A 1061 -7.89 14.41 8.59
C GLY A 1061 -7.17 14.33 7.23
N ILE A 1062 -5.84 14.26 7.22
CA ILE A 1062 -5.02 14.04 6.01
C ILE A 1062 -4.23 12.72 6.06
N LEU A 1063 -4.21 12.05 7.22
CA LEU A 1063 -3.55 10.77 7.52
C LEU A 1063 -4.45 9.95 8.47
N PRO A 1064 -4.23 8.63 8.58
CA PRO A 1064 -4.85 7.80 9.62
C PRO A 1064 -4.59 8.34 11.02
N ALA A 1065 -5.58 8.18 11.91
CA ALA A 1065 -5.47 8.61 13.30
C ALA A 1065 -4.34 7.83 14.01
N LYS A 1066 -3.62 8.51 14.90
CA LYS A 1066 -2.53 7.93 15.69
C LYS A 1066 -2.94 7.80 17.15
N THR A 1067 -2.77 6.61 17.70
CA THR A 1067 -3.02 6.31 19.12
C THR A 1067 -1.70 6.02 19.84
N ILE A 1068 -1.60 6.48 21.09
CA ILE A 1068 -0.56 6.12 22.06
C ILE A 1068 -1.18 5.88 23.44
N ASP A 1069 -0.61 4.95 24.20
CA ASP A 1069 -0.96 4.60 25.58
C ASP A 1069 0.29 4.75 26.48
N ILE A 1070 0.11 5.05 27.77
CA ILE A 1070 1.22 4.97 28.73
C ILE A 1070 1.32 3.51 29.17
N PRO A 1071 2.47 2.84 29.00
CA PRO A 1071 2.60 1.46 29.43
C PRO A 1071 2.34 1.30 30.94
N PRO A 1072 1.57 0.28 31.39
CA PRO A 1072 1.16 0.11 32.79
C PRO A 1072 2.27 0.21 33.83
N ARG A 1073 3.47 -0.28 33.52
CA ARG A 1073 4.66 -0.18 34.39
C ARG A 1073 5.01 1.24 34.85
N HIS A 1074 4.63 2.28 34.10
CA HIS A 1074 4.95 3.67 34.46
C HIS A 1074 3.95 4.26 35.46
N TYR A 1075 2.84 3.59 35.74
CA TYR A 1075 1.80 4.15 36.60
C TYR A 1075 1.15 3.16 37.56
N ALA A 1076 1.11 1.85 37.28
CA ALA A 1076 0.28 0.89 38.00
C ALA A 1076 0.66 0.74 39.48
N SER A 1077 1.94 0.58 39.80
CA SER A 1077 2.43 0.47 41.18
C SER A 1077 2.23 1.77 41.96
N THR A 1078 2.50 2.91 41.32
CA THR A 1078 2.26 4.22 41.89
C THR A 1078 0.77 4.43 42.18
N LEU A 1079 -0.10 4.19 41.21
CA LEU A 1079 -1.56 4.33 41.34
C LEU A 1079 -2.12 3.47 42.47
N ALA A 1080 -1.59 2.26 42.66
CA ALA A 1080 -2.00 1.36 43.74
C ALA A 1080 -1.61 1.84 45.15
N SER A 1081 -0.61 2.73 45.24
CA SER A 1081 0.00 3.23 46.48
C SER A 1081 -0.18 4.74 46.72
N LEU A 1082 -1.00 5.43 45.91
CA LEU A 1082 -1.30 6.85 46.11
C LEU A 1082 -2.08 7.06 47.41
N ASP A 1083 -1.44 7.71 48.38
CA ASP A 1083 -2.07 8.15 49.62
C ASP A 1083 -2.90 9.42 49.37
N VAL A 1084 -4.08 9.50 49.95
CA VAL A 1084 -4.90 10.72 49.95
C VAL A 1084 -5.10 11.22 51.38
N THR A 1085 -5.12 12.54 51.55
CA THR A 1085 -5.33 13.21 52.84
C THR A 1085 -6.51 14.17 52.77
N PHE A 1086 -7.35 14.21 53.81
CA PHE A 1086 -8.54 15.07 53.89
C PHE A 1086 -8.42 16.00 55.10
N ASP A 1087 -8.68 17.29 54.91
CA ASP A 1087 -8.71 18.28 56.00
C ASP A 1087 -9.88 17.97 56.93
N CYS A 1088 -9.57 17.88 58.21
CA CYS A 1088 -10.56 17.71 59.26
C CYS A 1088 -10.33 18.83 60.28
N LEU A 1089 -10.85 20.02 59.95
CA LEU A 1089 -10.57 21.27 60.64
C LEU A 1089 -11.87 21.99 61.03
N PRO A 1090 -12.07 22.39 62.31
CA PRO A 1090 -11.42 21.93 63.54
C PRO A 1090 -12.07 20.66 64.14
N VAL A 1091 -11.30 19.80 64.80
CA VAL A 1091 -11.81 18.67 65.61
C VAL A 1091 -11.64 18.96 67.10
N LEU A 1092 -12.70 18.72 67.89
CA LEU A 1092 -12.64 18.83 69.35
C LEU A 1092 -11.90 17.63 69.94
N THR A 1093 -10.91 17.90 70.78
CA THR A 1093 -10.13 16.87 71.49
C THR A 1093 -10.26 17.03 73.00
N GLY A 1094 -10.03 15.95 73.75
CA GLY A 1094 -9.92 16.00 75.21
C GLY A 1094 -8.68 16.79 75.65
N SER A 1095 -8.53 17.03 76.96
CA SER A 1095 -7.42 17.79 77.53
C SER A 1095 -6.03 17.18 77.30
N ASP A 1096 -5.95 15.91 76.89
CA ASP A 1096 -4.71 15.21 76.59
C ASP A 1096 -4.45 15.23 75.08
N SER A 1097 -3.48 16.04 74.66
CA SER A 1097 -3.06 16.17 73.26
C SER A 1097 -2.37 14.92 72.69
N SER A 1098 -2.10 13.90 73.53
CA SER A 1098 -1.54 12.61 73.11
C SER A 1098 -2.60 11.53 72.86
N ALA A 1099 -3.86 11.79 73.20
CA ALA A 1099 -4.97 10.87 72.94
C ALA A 1099 -5.44 10.93 71.48
N PRO A 1100 -5.78 9.79 70.85
CA PRO A 1100 -6.25 9.76 69.47
C PRO A 1100 -7.58 10.52 69.33
N ALA A 1101 -7.69 11.34 68.29
CA ALA A 1101 -8.92 12.07 67.99
C ALA A 1101 -10.10 11.08 67.82
N SER A 1102 -11.18 11.31 68.57
CA SER A 1102 -12.38 10.48 68.54
C SER A 1102 -13.36 11.05 67.53
N MET A 1103 -13.65 10.30 66.46
CA MET A 1103 -14.49 10.78 65.35
C MET A 1103 -15.18 9.65 64.63
N VAL A 1104 -16.24 9.98 63.88
CA VAL A 1104 -16.91 9.00 63.01
C VAL A 1104 -16.07 8.81 61.77
N LEU A 1105 -15.57 7.59 61.56
CA LEU A 1105 -14.74 7.28 60.39
C LEU A 1105 -15.59 6.64 59.29
N PRO A 1106 -15.46 7.11 58.03
CA PRO A 1106 -16.09 6.45 56.89
C PRO A 1106 -15.61 5.00 56.75
N ARG A 1107 -16.51 4.09 56.36
CA ARG A 1107 -16.10 2.72 56.02
C ARG A 1107 -15.24 2.74 54.75
N VAL A 1108 -14.10 2.04 54.81
CA VAL A 1108 -13.19 1.84 53.68
C VAL A 1108 -13.09 0.35 53.38
N ALA A 1109 -13.03 -0.04 52.10
CA ALA A 1109 -12.94 -1.44 51.68
C ALA A 1109 -11.59 -2.09 52.02
N SER A 1110 -10.52 -1.29 52.10
CA SER A 1110 -9.17 -1.74 52.46
C SER A 1110 -8.36 -0.58 53.05
N GLY A 1111 -7.54 -0.85 54.08
CA GLY A 1111 -6.69 0.12 54.76
C GLY A 1111 -7.23 0.59 56.12
N GLU A 1112 -6.39 1.28 56.88
CA GLU A 1112 -6.72 1.90 58.17
C GLU A 1112 -6.65 3.42 58.08
N TRP A 1113 -7.55 4.10 58.80
CA TRP A 1113 -7.51 5.55 58.93
C TRP A 1113 -6.40 5.97 59.89
N HIS A 1114 -5.73 7.06 59.54
CA HIS A 1114 -4.74 7.73 60.37
C HIS A 1114 -5.12 9.20 60.53
N TRP A 1115 -5.05 9.69 61.77
CA TRP A 1115 -5.12 11.11 62.10
C TRP A 1115 -3.71 11.68 62.08
N ILE A 1116 -3.51 12.73 61.31
CA ILE A 1116 -2.24 13.42 61.18
C ILE A 1116 -2.41 14.83 61.72
N SER A 1117 -1.55 15.30 62.60
CA SER A 1117 -1.55 16.68 63.11
C SER A 1117 -0.14 17.24 63.12
N THR A 1118 0.01 18.55 63.36
CA THR A 1118 1.31 19.20 63.48
C THR A 1118 1.58 19.67 64.90
N THR A 1119 2.83 19.58 65.33
CA THR A 1119 3.32 20.27 66.54
C THR A 1119 4.51 21.12 66.13
N GLY A 1120 4.28 22.42 65.92
CA GLY A 1120 5.28 23.28 65.26
C GLY A 1120 5.38 22.95 63.77
N LYS A 1121 6.54 22.48 63.31
CA LYS A 1121 6.78 22.11 61.90
C LYS A 1121 6.78 20.60 61.64
N ASP A 1122 6.71 19.79 62.70
CA ASP A 1122 6.80 18.35 62.61
C ASP A 1122 5.40 17.71 62.50
N TRP A 1123 5.33 16.62 61.74
CA TRP A 1123 4.11 15.83 61.54
C TRP A 1123 4.01 14.71 62.59
N ASN A 1124 2.84 14.57 63.20
CA ASN A 1124 2.50 13.47 64.11
C ASN A 1124 1.38 12.64 63.50
N SER A 1125 1.50 11.31 63.53
CA SER A 1125 0.46 10.39 63.03
C SER A 1125 0.01 9.44 64.14
N LEU A 1126 -1.31 9.34 64.34
CA LEU A 1126 -1.96 8.50 65.34
C LEU A 1126 -3.12 7.74 64.68
N ALA A 1127 -3.45 6.55 65.18
CA ALA A 1127 -4.68 5.87 64.78
C ALA A 1127 -5.88 6.56 65.46
N PRO A 1128 -6.85 7.14 64.73
CA PRO A 1128 -8.03 7.76 65.32
C PRO A 1128 -8.93 6.69 65.94
N SER A 1129 -9.70 7.08 66.95
CA SER A 1129 -10.70 6.19 67.56
C SER A 1129 -12.05 6.37 66.85
N ASP A 1130 -12.54 5.31 66.18
CA ASP A 1130 -13.87 5.30 65.56
C ASP A 1130 -14.96 5.18 66.63
N ILE A 1131 -15.88 6.15 66.69
CA ILE A 1131 -16.97 6.19 67.66
C ILE A 1131 -18.31 5.67 67.10
N ASN A 1132 -18.29 4.84 66.05
CA ASN A 1132 -19.46 4.26 65.37
C ASN A 1132 -20.58 3.81 66.36
N GLY A 1133 -21.63 4.63 66.49
CA GLY A 1133 -22.81 4.35 67.31
C GLY A 1133 -22.77 4.76 68.79
N ALA A 1134 -21.68 5.36 69.29
CA ALA A 1134 -21.59 5.90 70.65
C ALA A 1134 -21.84 7.42 70.68
N ARG A 1135 -22.49 7.94 71.74
CA ARG A 1135 -22.53 9.40 71.98
C ARG A 1135 -21.10 9.88 72.21
N ALA A 1136 -20.66 10.91 71.48
CA ALA A 1136 -19.37 11.55 71.72
C ALA A 1136 -19.28 11.98 73.19
N ASN A 1137 -18.43 11.31 73.97
CA ASN A 1137 -18.28 11.58 75.39
C ASN A 1137 -17.27 12.72 75.55
N LEU A 1138 -17.75 13.95 75.40
CA LEU A 1138 -16.98 15.13 75.74
C LEU A 1138 -16.99 15.25 77.27
N ASP A 1139 -15.91 14.81 77.93
CA ASP A 1139 -15.75 15.02 79.37
C ASP A 1139 -15.88 16.51 79.71
N TYR A 1140 -16.40 16.83 80.91
CA TYR A 1140 -16.56 18.22 81.41
C TYR A 1140 -15.22 18.92 81.74
N GLY A 1141 -14.07 18.41 81.24
CA GLY A 1141 -12.73 18.99 81.39
C GLY A 1141 -12.40 20.05 80.33
N HIS A 1142 -11.20 20.64 80.41
CA HIS A 1142 -10.72 21.60 79.40
C HIS A 1142 -10.63 20.93 78.03
N GLN A 1143 -11.39 21.43 77.06
CA GLN A 1143 -11.39 20.92 75.69
C GLN A 1143 -10.30 21.60 74.87
N GLY A 1144 -9.63 20.81 74.02
CA GLY A 1144 -8.70 21.27 73.01
C GLY A 1144 -9.37 21.39 71.65
N ILE A 1145 -8.80 22.24 70.80
CA ILE A 1145 -9.06 22.22 69.37
C ILE A 1145 -7.80 21.69 68.70
N ALA A 1146 -7.96 20.63 67.90
CA ALA A 1146 -6.89 20.11 67.07
C ALA A 1146 -7.22 20.33 65.59
N GLU A 1147 -6.21 20.79 64.86
CA GLU A 1147 -6.20 20.86 63.42
C GLU A 1147 -5.39 19.68 62.88
N GLY A 1148 -5.94 18.98 61.89
CA GLY A 1148 -5.28 17.82 61.33
C GLY A 1148 -5.96 17.29 60.06
N TRP A 1149 -5.39 16.18 59.59
CA TRP A 1149 -5.74 15.51 58.36
C TRP A 1149 -6.11 14.06 58.65
N LEU A 1150 -7.11 13.54 57.94
CA LEU A 1150 -7.36 12.11 57.85
C LEU A 1150 -6.69 11.53 56.61
N SER A 1151 -6.01 10.40 56.76
CA SER A 1151 -5.43 9.65 55.65
C SER A 1151 -5.81 8.18 55.74
N VAL A 1152 -6.04 7.52 54.61
CA VAL A 1152 -6.23 6.07 54.56
C VAL A 1152 -4.92 5.44 54.11
N ARG A 1153 -4.32 4.59 54.94
CA ARG A 1153 -3.12 3.82 54.56
C ARG A 1153 -3.46 2.35 54.36
N ARG A 1154 -2.92 1.75 53.32
CA ARG A 1154 -2.97 0.29 53.13
C ARG A 1154 -1.74 -0.33 53.78
N ASP A 1155 -1.90 -1.46 54.45
CA ASP A 1155 -0.75 -2.24 54.94
C ASP A 1155 0.19 -2.55 53.78
N GLU A 1156 1.50 -2.39 53.99
CA GLU A 1156 2.50 -2.81 53.01
C GLU A 1156 2.24 -4.27 52.59
N PRO A 1157 2.33 -4.61 51.29
CA PRO A 1157 2.28 -6.01 50.89
C PRO A 1157 3.40 -6.74 51.64
N LYS A 1158 3.01 -7.68 52.51
CA LYS A 1158 3.96 -8.50 53.26
C LYS A 1158 4.99 -9.06 52.30
N LYS A 1159 6.27 -8.68 52.48
CA LYS A 1159 7.40 -9.31 51.78
C LYS A 1159 7.19 -10.82 51.78
N PRO A 1160 7.27 -11.52 50.63
CA PRO A 1160 7.24 -12.96 50.63
C PRO A 1160 8.35 -13.44 51.57
N ALA A 1161 7.99 -14.31 52.51
CA ALA A 1161 8.96 -14.89 53.42
C ALA A 1161 10.08 -15.52 52.60
N PRO A 1162 11.37 -15.37 52.99
CA PRO A 1162 12.44 -16.03 52.27
C PRO A 1162 12.19 -17.54 52.33
N GLU A 1163 12.02 -18.16 51.16
CA GLU A 1163 12.01 -19.61 51.04
C GLU A 1163 13.32 -20.15 51.61
N LYS A 1164 13.21 -21.12 52.51
CA LYS A 1164 14.35 -21.81 53.12
C LYS A 1164 14.94 -22.87 52.20
#